data_AF-A0A9J8A1Z1-F1
#
_entry.id   AF-A0A9J8A1Z1-F1
#
_cell.length_a   1.000
_cell.length_b   1.000
_cell.length_c   1.000
_cell.angle_alpha   90.00
_cell.angle_beta   90.00
_cell.angle_gamma   90.00
#
_symmetry.space_group_name_H-M   'P 1'
#
loop_
_entity.id
_entity.type
_entity.pdbx_description
1 polymer ?
#
loop_
_entity_poly.entity_id
_entity_poly.type
_entity_poly.pdbx_seq_one_letter_code
_entity_poly.pdbx_strand_id
1 'polypeptide(L)'
;MADEERNTKKAKNRPSCLGYPVSIFFIVVNEFCERFSYYGMKAVLVLYFKYFIGWDNDLSTTIYHTFVALCYLTPILGAIIADSWLGKFKTIVYLSIVYTIGQVIMAISAIHDITDTNRDGTPDNMTFHTAMSMLGLILIALGTGGIKPCVAAFGGDQFEEHQEKQRSTFFSIFYLSINAGSLLSTLITPILRAQECGIYSKQSCFPLAFGVPAALMVVALIVFIAGHNMYIMESPKGNILLQVMKCIGFAIRNRFNHRSKQHPKREHWMDWAEEKYDKLLIAQVKMVLKVLFLYIPLPMFWALFDQQGSRWTLQATTMDGNFGAFIIQPDQMQIVNPILIVIMVPIMDSAVYPLIKKCGLNFTPLRRMTVGMLLASLAFVAAALLQIQIDRTVPNFPSSSQTQVKFLNLENTPVPVVVEGQEPFVVPGFNSSNNYMTLDTENVTVSAGGRNATAYFQKESRHTVLINADRMLQTLNDITEKPNQGMNAIRFVNGFRSHLNFSVKSDHLGPIAPLQASDYFSVTHGKASFTIENEEGQTCHYILQLGFGSSYTVLIPNTFTFGESCTENIKAIQDINPNDIHMAWQVIQYFLMTCGEVVFSVTGLDFSYSQAPSNMKSVLQAGWLLTVAVGNIIVLIVAEAGSLPEQVYHWNRSFF
;
A
#
# COMPACT_ATOMS: atom_id res chain seq x y z
N MET A 1 -43.31 -11.56 22.48
CA MET A 1 -44.74 -11.23 22.39
C MET A 1 -45.00 -9.74 22.13
N ALA A 2 -44.70 -8.79 23.05
CA ALA A 2 -44.94 -7.35 22.79
C ALA A 2 -44.08 -6.74 21.66
N ASP A 3 -42.80 -7.11 21.55
CA ASP A 3 -41.93 -6.69 20.43
C ASP A 3 -42.29 -7.38 19.10
N GLU A 4 -42.89 -8.56 19.18
CA GLU A 4 -43.30 -9.39 18.04
C GLU A 4 -44.58 -8.85 17.40
N GLU A 5 -45.54 -8.42 18.24
CA GLU A 5 -46.73 -7.65 17.82
C GLU A 5 -46.36 -6.24 17.28
N ARG A 6 -45.32 -5.60 17.83
CA ARG A 6 -44.84 -4.30 17.35
C ARG A 6 -44.15 -4.41 15.99
N ASN A 7 -43.38 -5.47 15.76
CA ASN A 7 -42.72 -5.75 14.48
C ASN A 7 -43.73 -6.13 13.37
N THR A 8 -44.76 -6.93 13.70
CA THR A 8 -45.85 -7.27 12.77
C THR A 8 -46.72 -6.07 12.40
N LYS A 9 -47.03 -5.16 13.33
CA LYS A 9 -47.72 -3.90 13.01
C LYS A 9 -46.87 -2.94 12.16
N LYS A 10 -45.54 -2.90 12.37
CA LYS A 10 -44.61 -2.11 11.53
C LYS A 10 -44.45 -2.66 10.11
N ALA A 11 -44.68 -3.95 9.86
CA ALA A 11 -44.58 -4.54 8.53
C ALA A 11 -45.68 -4.07 7.56
N LYS A 12 -46.90 -3.82 8.08
CA LYS A 12 -48.10 -3.52 7.27
C LYS A 12 -48.18 -2.11 6.65
N ASN A 13 -47.42 -1.12 7.16
CA ASN A 13 -47.53 0.29 6.77
C ASN A 13 -46.20 0.90 6.29
N ARG A 14 -45.38 0.13 5.55
CA ARG A 14 -44.07 0.62 5.10
C ARG A 14 -44.16 1.33 3.75
N PRO A 15 -43.54 2.51 3.60
CA PRO A 15 -43.36 3.10 2.29
C PRO A 15 -42.49 2.15 1.45
N SER A 16 -43.05 1.68 0.35
CA SER A 16 -42.34 0.94 -0.69
C SER A 16 -42.20 1.83 -1.91
N CYS A 17 -41.03 1.82 -2.53
CA CYS A 17 -40.78 2.52 -3.78
C CYS A 17 -40.35 1.49 -4.81
N LEU A 18 -41.03 1.42 -5.97
CA LEU A 18 -40.77 0.42 -7.02
C LEU A 18 -40.83 -1.04 -6.52
N GLY A 19 -41.62 -1.32 -5.48
CA GLY A 19 -41.73 -2.65 -4.86
C GLY A 19 -40.61 -2.99 -3.87
N TYR A 20 -39.65 -2.10 -3.63
CA TYR A 20 -38.59 -2.28 -2.63
C TYR A 20 -38.89 -1.52 -1.33
N PRO A 21 -38.58 -2.12 -0.16
CA PRO A 21 -38.53 -1.39 1.10
C PRO A 21 -37.59 -0.18 1.01
N VAL A 22 -38.08 1.02 1.33
CA VAL A 22 -37.26 2.25 1.34
C VAL A 22 -36.06 2.15 2.31
N SER A 23 -36.14 1.26 3.31
CA SER A 23 -35.04 0.94 4.22
C SER A 23 -33.75 0.47 3.51
N ILE A 24 -33.87 -0.18 2.36
CA ILE A 24 -32.73 -0.72 1.61
C ILE A 24 -31.81 0.39 1.11
N PHE A 25 -32.37 1.52 0.69
CA PHE A 25 -31.59 2.65 0.18
C PHE A 25 -30.54 3.11 1.21
N PHE A 26 -30.93 3.19 2.49
CA PHE A 26 -30.02 3.56 3.58
C PHE A 26 -28.89 2.54 3.77
N ILE A 27 -29.17 1.24 3.60
CA ILE A 27 -28.17 0.17 3.72
C ILE A 27 -27.19 0.22 2.54
N VAL A 28 -27.67 0.41 1.32
CA VAL A 28 -26.83 0.48 0.12
C VAL A 28 -25.93 1.72 0.14
N VAL A 29 -26.45 2.89 0.52
CA VAL A 29 -25.64 4.11 0.66
C VAL A 29 -24.59 3.94 1.77
N ASN A 30 -24.97 3.36 2.91
CA ASN A 30 -24.01 3.03 3.97
C ASN A 30 -22.89 2.11 3.47
N GLU A 31 -23.23 1.05 2.73
CA GLU A 31 -22.22 0.13 2.16
C GLU A 31 -21.31 0.84 1.16
N PHE A 32 -21.86 1.66 0.27
CA PHE A 32 -21.06 2.43 -0.68
C PHE A 32 -20.05 3.34 0.03
N CYS A 33 -20.50 4.13 1.00
CA CYS A 33 -19.66 5.07 1.74
C CYS A 33 -18.61 4.36 2.59
N GLU A 34 -18.96 3.25 3.25
CA GLU A 34 -18.00 2.45 4.03
C GLU A 34 -16.94 1.83 3.11
N ARG A 35 -17.34 1.28 1.95
CA ARG A 35 -16.40 0.68 1.00
C ARG A 35 -15.48 1.71 0.40
N PHE A 36 -15.99 2.89 0.06
CA PHE A 36 -15.17 4.02 -0.35
C PHE A 36 -14.15 4.37 0.74
N SER A 37 -14.61 4.48 1.99
CA SER A 37 -13.76 4.85 3.12
C SER A 37 -12.63 3.84 3.37
N TYR A 38 -12.97 2.54 3.35
CA TYR A 38 -12.01 1.46 3.57
C TYR A 38 -10.96 1.38 2.45
N TYR A 39 -11.39 1.27 1.19
CA TYR A 39 -10.47 1.10 0.06
C TYR A 39 -9.64 2.35 -0.23
N GLY A 40 -10.23 3.55 -0.10
CA GLY A 40 -9.51 4.81 -0.29
C GLY A 40 -8.37 5.00 0.72
N MET A 41 -8.67 4.78 2.00
CA MET A 41 -7.66 4.84 3.06
C MET A 41 -6.60 3.74 2.89
N LYS A 42 -7.03 2.48 2.62
CA LYS A 42 -6.12 1.35 2.39
C LYS A 42 -5.17 1.60 1.20
N ALA A 43 -5.63 2.26 0.13
CA ALA A 43 -4.82 2.49 -1.07
C ALA A 43 -3.60 3.37 -0.82
N VAL A 44 -3.75 4.42 0.00
CA VAL A 44 -2.69 5.40 0.28
C VAL A 44 -1.83 5.06 1.49
N LEU A 45 -2.25 4.07 2.29
CA LEU A 45 -1.70 3.79 3.62
C LEU A 45 -0.22 3.43 3.62
N VAL A 46 0.26 2.62 2.66
CA VAL A 46 1.68 2.25 2.59
C VAL A 46 2.57 3.45 2.27
N LEU A 47 2.09 4.38 1.44
CA LEU A 47 2.82 5.61 1.11
C LEU A 47 2.79 6.61 2.27
N TYR A 48 1.75 6.60 3.09
CA TYR A 48 1.71 7.37 4.33
C TYR A 48 2.80 6.91 5.30
N PHE A 49 2.94 5.60 5.52
CA PHE A 49 4.01 5.07 6.37
C PHE A 49 5.40 5.43 5.84
N LYS A 50 5.61 5.31 4.52
CA LYS A 50 6.89 5.61 3.90
C LYS A 50 7.25 7.10 3.93
N TYR A 51 6.34 7.97 3.46
CA TYR A 51 6.68 9.36 3.18
C TYR A 51 6.29 10.35 4.29
N PHE A 52 5.27 10.03 5.09
CA PHE A 52 4.87 10.90 6.19
C PHE A 52 5.47 10.45 7.52
N ILE A 53 5.32 9.16 7.86
CA ILE A 53 5.90 8.61 9.10
C ILE A 53 7.43 8.41 8.97
N GLY A 54 7.92 8.16 7.75
CA GLY A 54 9.35 7.99 7.48
C GLY A 54 9.88 6.58 7.76
N TRP A 55 9.01 5.56 7.72
CA TRP A 55 9.43 4.17 7.86
C TRP A 55 10.00 3.61 6.57
N ASP A 56 10.90 2.64 6.68
CA ASP A 56 11.40 1.90 5.53
C ASP A 56 10.29 1.09 4.83
N ASN A 57 10.62 0.55 3.65
CA ASN A 57 9.68 -0.22 2.83
C ASN A 57 9.18 -1.50 3.54
N ASP A 58 9.99 -2.11 4.40
CA ASP A 58 9.72 -3.40 5.02
C ASP A 58 8.80 -3.24 6.22
N LEU A 59 9.13 -2.32 7.14
CA LEU A 59 8.27 -1.95 8.27
C LEU A 59 6.92 -1.41 7.79
N SER A 60 6.92 -0.56 6.76
CA SER A 60 5.68 -0.06 6.13
C SER A 60 4.81 -1.21 5.61
N THR A 61 5.43 -2.23 4.99
CA THR A 61 4.74 -3.43 4.51
C THR A 61 4.21 -4.29 5.66
N THR A 62 5.02 -4.50 6.70
CA THR A 62 4.65 -5.29 7.89
C THR A 62 3.45 -4.70 8.62
N ILE A 63 3.45 -3.38 8.88
CA ILE A 63 2.34 -2.71 9.56
C ILE A 63 1.08 -2.71 8.69
N TYR A 64 1.23 -2.49 7.37
CA TYR A 64 0.12 -2.59 6.42
C TYR A 64 -0.57 -3.96 6.49
N HIS A 65 0.18 -5.05 6.39
CA HIS A 65 -0.38 -6.40 6.43
C HIS A 65 -0.89 -6.76 7.83
N THR A 66 -0.31 -6.22 8.90
CA THR A 66 -0.82 -6.39 10.27
C THR A 66 -2.22 -5.81 10.39
N PHE A 67 -2.41 -4.59 9.87
CA PHE A 67 -3.70 -3.91 9.83
C PHE A 67 -4.73 -4.72 9.02
N VAL A 68 -4.36 -5.19 7.83
CA VAL A 68 -5.25 -6.01 6.99
C VAL A 68 -5.59 -7.32 7.70
N ALA A 69 -4.62 -8.03 8.27
CA ALA A 69 -4.86 -9.25 9.03
C ALA A 69 -5.88 -9.03 10.16
N LEU A 70 -5.73 -7.94 10.92
CA LEU A 70 -6.66 -7.59 11.98
C LEU A 70 -8.08 -7.33 11.45
N CYS A 71 -8.22 -6.59 10.33
CA CYS A 71 -9.51 -6.32 9.68
C CYS A 71 -10.27 -7.58 9.24
N TYR A 72 -9.55 -8.66 8.91
CA TYR A 72 -10.13 -9.94 8.49
C TYR A 72 -10.24 -10.97 9.62
N LEU A 73 -9.61 -10.71 10.78
CA LEU A 73 -9.73 -11.52 11.99
C LEU A 73 -10.88 -11.07 12.91
N THR A 74 -11.06 -9.76 13.07
CA THR A 74 -12.11 -9.14 13.91
C THR A 74 -13.57 -9.39 13.46
N PRO A 75 -13.90 -9.81 12.21
CA PRO A 75 -15.26 -10.26 11.85
C PRO A 75 -15.80 -11.38 12.76
N ILE A 76 -14.92 -12.27 13.25
CA ILE A 76 -15.32 -13.32 14.19
C ILE A 76 -15.90 -12.71 15.48
N LEU A 77 -15.26 -11.66 15.99
CA LEU A 77 -15.72 -10.94 17.18
C LEU A 77 -17.05 -10.22 16.91
N GLY A 78 -17.16 -9.53 15.77
CA GLY A 78 -18.40 -8.84 15.37
C GLY A 78 -19.60 -9.77 15.26
N ALA A 79 -19.42 -10.93 14.62
CA ALA A 79 -20.46 -11.96 14.53
C ALA A 79 -20.87 -12.49 15.91
N ILE A 80 -19.90 -12.78 16.79
CA ILE A 80 -20.20 -13.24 18.16
C ILE A 80 -21.03 -12.21 18.93
N ILE A 81 -20.67 -10.93 18.84
CA ILE A 81 -21.36 -9.83 19.54
C ILE A 81 -22.78 -9.65 18.98
N ALA A 82 -22.94 -9.67 17.65
CA ALA A 82 -24.24 -9.52 17.00
C ALA A 82 -25.20 -10.67 17.32
N ASP A 83 -24.75 -11.92 17.23
CA ASP A 83 -25.61 -13.10 17.37
C ASP A 83 -25.89 -13.46 18.84
N SER A 84 -25.00 -13.11 19.77
CA SER A 84 -25.12 -13.53 21.18
C SER A 84 -25.68 -12.45 22.10
N TRP A 85 -25.40 -11.17 21.84
CA TRP A 85 -25.59 -10.11 22.84
C TRP A 85 -26.37 -8.90 22.32
N LEU A 86 -25.86 -8.19 21.32
CA LEU A 86 -26.37 -6.87 20.96
C LEU A 86 -27.44 -6.89 19.85
N GLY A 87 -27.46 -7.94 19.01
CA GLY A 87 -28.22 -7.94 17.77
C GLY A 87 -27.51 -7.17 16.65
N LYS A 88 -27.78 -7.55 15.38
CA LYS A 88 -27.10 -7.01 14.19
C LYS A 88 -27.11 -5.48 14.13
N PHE A 89 -28.27 -4.85 14.31
CA PHE A 89 -28.40 -3.38 14.20
C PHE A 89 -27.51 -2.64 15.20
N LYS A 90 -27.57 -2.98 16.50
CA LYS A 90 -26.78 -2.31 17.53
C LYS A 90 -25.28 -2.56 17.34
N THR A 91 -24.90 -3.78 16.94
CA THR A 91 -23.50 -4.08 16.61
C THR A 91 -22.99 -3.21 15.46
N ILE A 92 -23.77 -3.06 14.39
CA ILE A 92 -23.40 -2.19 13.26
C ILE A 92 -23.22 -0.75 13.74
N VAL A 93 -24.16 -0.20 14.50
CA VAL A 93 -24.07 1.19 14.98
C VAL A 93 -22.85 1.41 15.89
N TYR A 94 -22.67 0.60 16.94
CA TYR A 94 -21.57 0.80 17.89
C TYR A 94 -20.20 0.63 17.25
N LEU A 95 -20.02 -0.40 16.41
CA LEU A 95 -18.75 -0.61 15.73
C LEU A 95 -18.51 0.42 14.62
N SER A 96 -19.55 0.95 13.99
CA SER A 96 -19.42 2.07 13.05
C SER A 96 -19.01 3.37 13.76
N ILE A 97 -19.45 3.61 15.00
CA ILE A 97 -18.96 4.73 15.82
C ILE A 97 -17.46 4.57 16.09
N VAL A 98 -17.04 3.38 16.53
CA VAL A 98 -15.61 3.07 16.75
C VAL A 98 -14.81 3.26 15.46
N TYR A 99 -15.34 2.80 14.32
CA TYR A 99 -14.72 2.99 13.01
C TYR A 99 -14.57 4.48 12.68
N THR A 100 -15.64 5.27 12.81
CA THR A 100 -15.62 6.71 12.54
C THR A 100 -14.59 7.43 13.42
N ILE A 101 -14.52 7.12 14.72
CA ILE A 101 -13.51 7.68 15.62
C ILE A 101 -12.10 7.33 15.13
N GLY A 102 -11.87 6.07 14.75
CA GLY A 102 -10.59 5.63 14.20
C GLY A 102 -10.18 6.39 12.93
N GLN A 103 -11.11 6.61 11.99
CA GLN A 103 -10.86 7.39 10.77
C GLN A 103 -10.57 8.87 11.05
N VAL A 104 -11.29 9.47 12.01
CA VAL A 104 -11.04 10.86 12.43
C VAL A 104 -9.66 10.99 13.08
N ILE A 105 -9.29 10.05 13.96
CA ILE A 105 -7.95 10.00 14.57
C ILE A 105 -6.86 9.86 13.50
N MET A 106 -7.07 9.01 12.50
CA MET A 106 -6.15 8.84 11.37
C MET A 106 -6.02 10.11 10.51
N ALA A 107 -7.12 10.84 10.30
CA ALA A 107 -7.07 12.10 9.58
C ALA A 107 -6.30 13.18 10.36
N ILE A 108 -6.50 13.25 11.68
CA ILE A 108 -5.77 14.17 12.57
C ILE A 108 -4.28 13.80 12.63
N SER A 109 -3.95 12.50 12.69
CA SER A 109 -2.56 12.03 12.75
C SER A 109 -1.76 12.36 11.48
N ALA A 110 -2.42 12.70 10.37
CA ALA A 110 -1.74 13.10 9.14
C ALA A 110 -1.49 14.62 9.03
N ILE A 111 -1.95 15.44 9.99
CA ILE A 111 -1.78 16.90 9.94
C ILE A 111 -0.41 17.28 10.50
N HIS A 112 0.57 17.51 9.63
CA HIS A 112 1.93 17.94 9.99
C HIS A 112 1.96 19.21 10.88
N ASP A 113 1.18 20.23 10.53
CA ASP A 113 1.08 21.53 11.23
C ASP A 113 0.73 21.41 12.74
N ILE A 114 0.26 20.25 13.24
CA ILE A 114 -0.04 20.06 14.67
C ILE A 114 1.23 20.04 15.52
N THR A 115 2.32 19.48 15.01
CA THR A 115 3.58 19.35 15.75
C THR A 115 4.75 20.09 15.09
N ASP A 116 4.54 20.73 13.94
CA ASP A 116 5.52 21.59 13.27
C ASP A 116 5.55 23.00 13.91
N THR A 117 6.33 23.16 14.99
CA THR A 117 6.45 24.43 15.73
C THR A 117 7.41 25.39 15.03
N ASN A 118 8.44 24.84 14.38
CA ASN A 118 9.50 25.61 13.71
C ASN A 118 9.10 26.05 12.27
N ARG A 119 7.98 25.55 11.74
CA ARG A 119 7.40 25.86 10.43
C ARG A 119 8.30 25.47 9.26
N ASP A 120 9.13 24.46 9.44
CA ASP A 120 9.99 23.93 8.37
C ASP A 120 9.26 22.91 7.48
N GLY A 121 8.02 22.55 7.85
CA GLY A 121 7.17 21.59 7.19
C GLY A 121 7.33 20.17 7.69
N THR A 122 8.31 19.87 8.53
CA THR A 122 8.49 18.56 9.12
C THR A 122 7.87 18.51 10.52
N PRO A 123 7.16 17.43 10.89
CA PRO A 123 6.63 17.30 12.24
C PRO A 123 7.75 17.18 13.28
N ASP A 124 7.82 18.09 14.27
CA ASP A 124 8.84 18.02 15.34
C ASP A 124 8.68 16.75 16.20
N ASN A 125 7.46 16.22 16.32
CA ASN A 125 7.17 15.04 17.14
C ASN A 125 6.53 13.91 16.34
N MET A 126 7.38 13.14 15.66
CA MET A 126 6.94 11.95 14.92
C MET A 126 6.29 10.87 15.81
N THR A 127 6.61 10.83 17.10
CA THR A 127 6.03 9.86 18.04
C THR A 127 4.54 10.08 18.22
N PHE A 128 4.10 11.35 18.26
CA PHE A 128 2.67 11.69 18.34
C PHE A 128 1.91 11.18 17.11
N HIS A 129 2.42 11.47 15.91
CA HIS A 129 1.81 11.05 14.65
C HIS A 129 1.74 9.53 14.53
N THR A 130 2.82 8.84 14.92
CA THR A 130 2.88 7.38 14.95
C THR A 130 1.85 6.78 15.91
N ALA A 131 1.83 7.24 17.17
CA ALA A 131 0.93 6.70 18.20
C ALA A 131 -0.55 6.90 17.84
N MET A 132 -0.91 8.10 17.36
CA MET A 132 -2.27 8.39 16.91
C MET A 132 -2.66 7.54 15.69
N SER A 133 -1.75 7.35 14.74
CA SER A 133 -2.00 6.49 13.58
C SER A 133 -2.23 5.02 13.98
N MET A 134 -1.41 4.49 14.89
CA MET A 134 -1.59 3.11 15.37
C MET A 134 -2.92 2.93 16.12
N LEU A 135 -3.28 3.89 16.96
CA LEU A 135 -4.58 3.91 17.63
C LEU A 135 -5.73 3.95 16.61
N GLY A 136 -5.63 4.84 15.61
CA GLY A 136 -6.59 4.96 14.52
C GLY A 136 -6.79 3.64 13.78
N LEU A 137 -5.69 2.99 13.36
CA LEU A 137 -5.72 1.71 12.63
C LEU A 137 -6.32 0.57 13.43
N ILE A 138 -6.03 0.47 14.74
CA ILE A 138 -6.63 -0.55 15.61
C ILE A 138 -8.15 -0.34 15.70
N LEU A 139 -8.59 0.90 15.91
CA LEU A 139 -10.03 1.23 15.99
C LEU A 139 -10.73 0.98 14.65
N ILE A 140 -10.10 1.35 13.53
CA ILE A 140 -10.61 1.06 12.19
C ILE A 140 -10.74 -0.45 11.98
N ALA A 141 -9.71 -1.23 12.32
CA ALA A 141 -9.72 -2.68 12.11
C ALA A 141 -10.80 -3.39 12.95
N LEU A 142 -11.03 -2.93 14.19
CA LEU A 142 -12.14 -3.39 15.03
C LEU A 142 -13.50 -3.01 14.43
N GLY A 143 -13.62 -1.77 13.95
CA GLY A 143 -14.81 -1.22 13.34
C GLY A 143 -15.21 -1.93 12.06
N THR A 144 -14.39 -1.82 11.00
CA THR A 144 -14.68 -2.43 9.68
C THR A 144 -14.84 -3.94 9.77
N GLY A 145 -13.96 -4.63 10.50
CA GLY A 145 -14.03 -6.08 10.57
C GLY A 145 -15.30 -6.55 11.28
N GLY A 146 -15.68 -5.92 12.40
CA GLY A 146 -16.87 -6.35 13.11
C GLY A 146 -18.21 -5.98 12.45
N ILE A 147 -18.26 -4.96 11.58
CA ILE A 147 -19.48 -4.66 10.78
C ILE A 147 -19.63 -5.56 9.55
N LYS A 148 -18.53 -6.00 8.92
CA LYS A 148 -18.54 -6.80 7.67
C LYS A 148 -19.53 -7.98 7.67
N PRO A 149 -19.56 -8.87 8.69
CA PRO A 149 -20.48 -10.01 8.68
C PRO A 149 -21.93 -9.60 8.98
N CYS A 150 -22.15 -8.41 9.54
CA CYS A 150 -23.46 -7.97 10.03
C CYS A 150 -24.27 -7.24 8.95
N VAL A 151 -23.65 -6.37 8.15
CA VAL A 151 -24.37 -5.46 7.23
C VAL A 151 -25.07 -6.22 6.10
N ALA A 152 -24.37 -7.15 5.43
CA ALA A 152 -24.96 -7.94 4.35
C ALA A 152 -26.11 -8.82 4.86
N ALA A 153 -25.94 -9.44 6.04
CA ALA A 153 -26.99 -10.23 6.68
C ALA A 153 -28.19 -9.35 7.06
N PHE A 154 -27.95 -8.19 7.67
CA PHE A 154 -28.99 -7.24 8.05
C PHE A 154 -29.79 -6.70 6.86
N GLY A 155 -29.14 -6.47 5.71
CA GLY A 155 -29.80 -6.10 4.46
C GLY A 155 -30.67 -7.23 3.90
N GLY A 156 -30.20 -8.48 3.98
CA GLY A 156 -30.98 -9.65 3.59
C GLY A 156 -32.24 -9.86 4.44
N ASP A 157 -32.16 -9.54 5.74
CA ASP A 157 -33.28 -9.65 6.69
C ASP A 157 -34.40 -8.63 6.43
N GLN A 158 -34.23 -7.67 5.51
CA GLN A 158 -35.25 -6.68 5.18
C GLN A 158 -36.34 -7.21 4.23
N PHE A 159 -36.17 -8.43 3.72
CA PHE A 159 -37.08 -9.07 2.79
C PHE A 159 -37.79 -10.25 3.46
N GLU A 160 -39.08 -10.40 3.15
CA GLU A 160 -39.85 -11.57 3.57
C GLU A 160 -39.56 -12.78 2.65
N GLU A 161 -39.95 -13.99 3.07
CA GLU A 161 -39.65 -15.23 2.33
C GLU A 161 -40.23 -15.24 0.90
N HIS A 162 -41.38 -14.59 0.68
CA HIS A 162 -42.02 -14.51 -0.63
C HIS A 162 -41.32 -13.53 -1.61
N GLN A 163 -40.35 -12.74 -1.13
CA GLN A 163 -39.66 -11.69 -1.90
C GLN A 163 -38.30 -12.13 -2.45
N GLU A 164 -38.14 -13.41 -2.82
CA GLU A 164 -36.85 -13.97 -3.24
C GLU A 164 -36.20 -13.22 -4.40
N LYS A 165 -36.99 -12.85 -5.42
CA LYS A 165 -36.49 -12.11 -6.59
C LYS A 165 -35.94 -10.74 -6.20
N GLN A 166 -36.63 -10.02 -5.31
CA GLN A 166 -36.22 -8.70 -4.85
C GLN A 166 -34.95 -8.77 -4.00
N ARG A 167 -34.85 -9.78 -3.13
CA ARG A 167 -33.66 -10.08 -2.33
C ARG A 167 -32.43 -10.38 -3.21
N SER A 168 -32.59 -11.14 -4.29
CA SER A 168 -31.52 -11.41 -5.25
C SER A 168 -31.03 -10.14 -5.97
N THR A 169 -31.97 -9.30 -6.44
CA THR A 169 -31.61 -8.00 -7.02
C THR A 169 -30.90 -7.09 -6.02
N PHE A 170 -31.32 -7.08 -4.75
CA PHE A 170 -30.63 -6.34 -3.70
C PHE A 170 -29.17 -6.75 -3.57
N PHE A 171 -28.87 -8.05 -3.50
CA PHE A 171 -27.48 -8.51 -3.43
C PHE A 171 -26.67 -8.12 -4.67
N SER A 172 -27.31 -8.04 -5.84
CA SER A 172 -26.66 -7.55 -7.06
C SER A 172 -26.33 -6.05 -6.97
N ILE A 173 -27.27 -5.23 -6.47
CA ILE A 173 -27.04 -3.79 -6.22
C ILE A 173 -25.98 -3.57 -5.15
N PHE A 174 -26.00 -4.38 -4.09
CA PHE A 174 -25.02 -4.37 -3.01
C PHE A 174 -23.60 -4.70 -3.53
N TYR A 175 -23.50 -5.70 -4.41
CA TYR A 175 -22.23 -6.02 -5.08
C TYR A 175 -21.76 -4.88 -5.99
N LEU A 176 -22.69 -4.25 -6.73
CA LEU A 176 -22.38 -3.08 -7.56
C LEU A 176 -21.88 -1.91 -6.70
N SER A 177 -22.50 -1.63 -5.55
CA SER A 177 -22.05 -0.56 -4.65
C SER A 177 -20.67 -0.79 -4.07
N ILE A 178 -20.32 -2.05 -3.76
CA ILE A 178 -18.96 -2.42 -3.30
C ILE A 178 -17.93 -2.09 -4.37
N ASN A 179 -18.15 -2.56 -5.61
CA ASN A 179 -17.21 -2.33 -6.71
C ASN A 179 -17.11 -0.86 -7.09
N ALA A 180 -18.24 -0.14 -7.13
CA ALA A 180 -18.26 1.29 -7.39
C ALA A 180 -17.51 2.08 -6.30
N GLY A 181 -17.74 1.76 -5.02
CA GLY A 181 -17.04 2.39 -3.90
C GLY A 181 -15.53 2.14 -3.95
N SER A 182 -15.12 0.89 -4.20
CA SER A 182 -13.71 0.52 -4.36
C SER A 182 -13.06 1.28 -5.54
N LEU A 183 -13.64 1.19 -6.74
CA LEU A 183 -13.14 1.85 -7.94
C LEU A 183 -12.96 3.37 -7.74
N LEU A 184 -14.01 4.06 -7.28
CA LEU A 184 -13.99 5.50 -7.10
C LEU A 184 -13.00 5.93 -6.01
N SER A 185 -12.89 5.18 -4.91
CA SER A 185 -11.95 5.50 -3.85
C SER A 185 -10.49 5.32 -4.27
N THR A 186 -10.17 4.25 -5.00
CA THR A 186 -8.82 4.02 -5.54
C THR A 186 -8.40 5.03 -6.61
N LEU A 187 -9.37 5.74 -7.20
CA LEU A 187 -9.10 6.85 -8.11
C LEU A 187 -8.96 8.18 -7.36
N ILE A 188 -9.97 8.53 -6.57
CA ILE A 188 -10.13 9.88 -5.98
C ILE A 188 -9.16 10.08 -4.82
N THR A 189 -9.01 9.11 -3.91
CA THR A 189 -8.20 9.32 -2.70
C THR A 189 -6.73 9.57 -3.01
N PRO A 190 -6.07 8.85 -3.93
CA PRO A 190 -4.72 9.22 -4.40
C PRO A 190 -4.61 10.60 -5.05
N ILE A 191 -5.64 11.04 -5.80
CA ILE A 191 -5.67 12.39 -6.38
C ILE A 191 -5.69 13.45 -5.28
N LEU A 192 -6.46 13.21 -4.22
CA LEU A 192 -6.52 14.08 -3.04
C LEU A 192 -5.17 14.11 -2.30
N ARG A 193 -4.50 12.95 -2.16
CA ARG A 193 -3.15 12.85 -1.57
C ARG A 193 -2.12 13.65 -2.36
N ALA A 194 -2.18 13.58 -3.69
CA ALA A 194 -1.23 14.24 -4.58
C ALA A 194 -1.40 15.77 -4.65
N GLN A 195 -2.47 16.34 -4.07
CA GLN A 195 -2.59 17.78 -3.91
C GLN A 195 -1.60 18.30 -2.87
N GLU A 196 -1.18 19.55 -3.02
CA GLU A 196 -0.38 20.27 -2.04
C GLU A 196 -1.28 20.99 -1.03
N CYS A 197 -1.12 20.69 0.26
CA CYS A 197 -1.82 21.37 1.34
C CYS A 197 -0.89 21.64 2.53
N GLY A 198 -1.37 22.43 3.48
CA GLY A 198 -0.60 22.95 4.61
C GLY A 198 -0.72 24.47 4.72
N ILE A 199 -0.68 24.96 5.96
CA ILE A 199 -0.88 26.37 6.28
C ILE A 199 0.40 27.16 6.02
N TYR A 200 1.54 26.64 6.51
CA TYR A 200 2.83 27.33 6.45
C TYR A 200 3.75 26.77 5.35
N SER A 201 3.78 25.45 5.19
CA SER A 201 4.53 24.75 4.15
C SER A 201 3.58 23.92 3.28
N LYS A 202 3.89 23.80 1.99
CA LYS A 202 3.09 23.01 1.04
C LYS A 202 3.65 21.60 0.94
N GLN A 203 2.86 20.60 1.31
CA GLN A 203 3.21 19.18 1.28
C GLN A 203 2.10 18.32 0.70
N SER A 204 2.43 17.05 0.38
CA SER A 204 1.44 16.05 -0.03
C SER A 204 0.31 15.92 0.99
N CYS A 205 -0.93 16.04 0.53
CA CYS A 205 -2.08 16.19 1.42
C CYS A 205 -2.67 14.88 1.95
N PHE A 206 -1.94 14.19 2.82
CA PHE A 206 -2.47 13.05 3.58
C PHE A 206 -3.69 13.37 4.46
N PRO A 207 -3.80 14.55 5.12
CA PRO A 207 -5.00 14.93 5.87
C PRO A 207 -6.27 14.88 5.03
N LEU A 208 -6.23 15.35 3.78
CA LEU A 208 -7.39 15.33 2.89
C LEU A 208 -7.69 13.91 2.42
N ALA A 209 -6.64 13.14 2.11
CA ALA A 209 -6.74 11.75 1.69
C ALA A 209 -7.40 10.85 2.76
N PHE A 210 -7.17 11.10 4.05
CA PHE A 210 -7.87 10.39 5.14
C PHE A 210 -9.14 11.08 5.62
N GLY A 211 -9.20 12.41 5.54
CA GLY A 211 -10.33 13.23 5.98
C GLY A 211 -11.59 13.02 5.15
N VAL A 212 -11.47 12.88 3.82
CA VAL A 212 -12.63 12.59 2.95
C VAL A 212 -13.24 11.22 3.26
N PRO A 213 -12.46 10.11 3.33
CA PRO A 213 -12.93 8.83 3.88
C PRO A 213 -13.57 8.93 5.26
N ALA A 214 -13.03 9.74 6.18
CA ALA A 214 -13.59 9.93 7.52
C ALA A 214 -14.96 10.63 7.45
N ALA A 215 -15.08 11.71 6.69
CA ALA A 215 -16.34 12.42 6.48
C ALA A 215 -17.41 11.53 5.83
N LEU A 216 -17.04 10.74 4.83
CA LEU A 216 -17.95 9.77 4.21
C LEU A 216 -18.40 8.67 5.19
N MET A 217 -17.52 8.23 6.10
CA MET A 217 -17.89 7.28 7.14
C MET A 217 -18.87 7.89 8.16
N VAL A 218 -18.70 9.16 8.53
CA VAL A 218 -19.67 9.91 9.35
C VAL A 218 -21.03 9.96 8.64
N VAL A 219 -21.04 10.29 7.34
CA VAL A 219 -22.27 10.31 6.53
C VAL A 219 -22.91 8.92 6.48
N ALA A 220 -22.12 7.86 6.27
CA ALA A 220 -22.60 6.48 6.28
C ALA A 220 -23.35 6.14 7.57
N LEU A 221 -22.75 6.47 8.73
CA LEU A 221 -23.34 6.26 10.04
C LEU A 221 -24.65 7.05 10.23
N ILE A 222 -24.67 8.33 9.86
CA ILE A 222 -25.86 9.18 9.98
C ILE A 222 -27.00 8.63 9.12
N VAL A 223 -26.70 8.28 7.86
CA VAL A 223 -27.67 7.70 6.93
C VAL A 223 -28.21 6.38 7.46
N PHE A 224 -27.32 5.49 7.96
CA PHE A 224 -27.74 4.21 8.51
C PHE A 224 -28.66 4.38 9.73
N ILE A 225 -28.35 5.28 10.66
CA ILE A 225 -29.18 5.57 11.84
C ILE A 225 -30.50 6.23 11.45
N ALA A 226 -30.52 7.12 10.44
CA ALA A 226 -31.74 7.76 9.97
C ALA A 226 -32.81 6.72 9.55
N GLY A 227 -32.38 5.60 8.97
CA GLY A 227 -33.25 4.47 8.62
C GLY A 227 -33.79 3.63 9.78
N HIS A 228 -33.38 3.87 11.04
CA HIS A 228 -33.66 2.96 12.18
C HIS A 228 -35.14 2.59 12.35
N ASN A 229 -36.06 3.53 12.12
CA ASN A 229 -37.49 3.31 12.29
C ASN A 229 -38.08 2.34 11.26
N MET A 230 -37.39 2.17 10.13
CA MET A 230 -37.84 1.45 8.94
C MET A 230 -37.26 0.03 8.84
N TYR A 231 -36.27 -0.32 9.65
CA TYR A 231 -35.63 -1.64 9.58
C TYR A 231 -36.46 -2.74 10.24
N ILE A 232 -36.37 -3.95 9.67
CA ILE A 232 -36.71 -5.19 10.36
C ILE A 232 -35.53 -5.54 11.28
N MET A 233 -35.80 -5.66 12.57
CA MET A 233 -34.83 -6.06 13.57
C MET A 233 -35.25 -7.41 14.14
N GLU A 234 -34.56 -8.47 13.69
CA GLU A 234 -34.73 -9.80 14.28
C GLU A 234 -34.06 -9.89 15.66
N SER A 235 -34.62 -10.72 16.53
CA SER A 235 -33.99 -11.05 17.82
C SER A 235 -32.72 -11.89 17.60
N PRO A 236 -31.72 -11.78 18.51
CA PRO A 236 -30.49 -12.57 18.38
C PRO A 236 -30.78 -14.07 18.38
N LYS A 237 -30.51 -14.73 17.26
CA LYS A 237 -30.54 -16.19 17.13
C LYS A 237 -29.20 -16.69 17.63
N GLY A 238 -29.20 -17.49 18.70
CA GLY A 238 -27.99 -17.85 19.45
C GLY A 238 -26.79 -18.31 18.58
N ASN A 239 -25.59 -18.12 19.12
CA ASN A 239 -24.36 -18.20 18.33
C ASN A 239 -23.95 -19.61 17.92
N ILE A 240 -24.22 -19.95 16.66
CA ILE A 240 -23.88 -21.23 16.04
C ILE A 240 -22.36 -21.44 16.01
N LEU A 241 -21.56 -20.40 15.76
CA LEU A 241 -20.09 -20.51 15.76
C LEU A 241 -19.57 -20.94 17.14
N LEU A 242 -20.10 -20.35 18.21
CA LEU A 242 -19.73 -20.71 19.58
C LEU A 242 -20.18 -22.13 19.93
N GLN A 243 -21.37 -22.55 19.47
CA GLN A 243 -21.84 -23.93 19.64
C GLN A 243 -20.92 -24.92 18.93
N VAL A 244 -20.50 -24.64 17.70
CA VAL A 244 -19.54 -25.45 16.93
C VAL A 244 -18.19 -25.53 17.66
N MET A 245 -17.63 -24.40 18.11
CA MET A 245 -16.37 -24.34 18.86
C MET A 245 -16.43 -25.15 20.17
N LYS A 246 -17.53 -25.02 20.93
CA LYS A 246 -17.74 -25.80 22.17
C LYS A 246 -17.91 -27.29 21.89
N CYS A 247 -18.62 -27.65 20.82
CA CYS A 247 -18.79 -29.04 20.38
C CYS A 247 -17.43 -29.67 20.02
N ILE A 248 -16.61 -28.97 19.24
CA ILE A 248 -15.25 -29.41 18.87
C ILE A 248 -14.38 -29.54 20.13
N GLY A 249 -14.34 -28.52 20.97
CA GLY A 249 -13.54 -28.53 22.20
C GLY A 249 -13.95 -29.64 23.17
N PHE A 250 -15.25 -29.90 23.30
CA PHE A 250 -15.76 -31.01 24.09
C PHE A 250 -15.36 -32.36 23.49
N ALA A 251 -15.50 -32.56 22.17
CA ALA A 251 -15.07 -33.80 21.51
C ALA A 251 -13.57 -34.07 21.73
N ILE A 252 -12.72 -33.04 21.59
CA ILE A 252 -11.27 -33.13 21.79
C ILE A 252 -10.95 -33.47 23.25
N ARG A 253 -11.51 -32.72 24.21
CA ARG A 253 -11.31 -32.97 25.64
C ARG A 253 -11.76 -34.37 26.03
N ASN A 254 -12.92 -34.80 25.55
CA ASN A 254 -13.49 -36.10 25.87
C ASN A 254 -12.65 -37.25 25.29
N ARG A 255 -12.12 -37.07 24.08
CA ARG A 255 -11.17 -37.99 23.45
C ARG A 255 -9.87 -38.14 24.25
N PHE A 256 -9.34 -37.04 24.81
CA PHE A 256 -8.13 -37.10 25.63
C PHE A 256 -8.38 -37.74 27.00
N ASN A 257 -9.52 -37.45 27.63
CA ASN A 257 -9.89 -38.01 28.94
C ASN A 257 -10.16 -39.53 28.88
N HIS A 258 -10.75 -40.01 27.79
CA HIS A 258 -11.15 -41.42 27.62
C HIS A 258 -10.20 -42.21 26.70
N ARG A 259 -8.94 -41.77 26.55
CA ARG A 259 -7.90 -42.43 25.73
C ARG A 259 -7.39 -43.76 26.31
N SER A 260 -8.08 -44.35 27.29
CA SER A 260 -7.76 -45.64 27.92
C SER A 260 -8.33 -46.81 27.11
N LYS A 261 -7.72 -48.01 27.24
CA LYS A 261 -8.13 -49.26 26.56
C LYS A 261 -9.55 -49.75 26.89
N GLN A 262 -10.25 -49.12 27.86
CA GLN A 262 -11.56 -49.53 28.36
C GLN A 262 -12.76 -49.02 27.54
N HIS A 263 -12.58 -48.05 26.64
CA HIS A 263 -13.68 -47.53 25.81
C HIS A 263 -13.58 -48.00 24.35
N PRO A 264 -14.70 -48.38 23.71
CA PRO A 264 -14.70 -48.81 22.32
C PRO A 264 -14.22 -47.66 21.40
N LYS A 265 -13.40 -48.01 20.41
CA LYS A 265 -12.92 -47.05 19.40
C LYS A 265 -14.12 -46.58 18.57
N ARG A 266 -14.42 -45.27 18.59
CA ARG A 266 -15.41 -44.65 17.69
C ARG A 266 -14.83 -44.48 16.28
N GLU A 267 -15.67 -44.52 15.25
CA GLU A 267 -15.25 -44.40 13.83
C GLU A 267 -14.65 -43.03 13.50
N HIS A 268 -15.22 -41.93 14.02
CA HIS A 268 -14.69 -40.59 13.84
C HIS A 268 -14.44 -39.89 15.19
N TRP A 269 -13.39 -39.07 15.28
CA TRP A 269 -13.01 -38.39 16.52
C TRP A 269 -14.04 -37.39 17.04
N MET A 270 -14.93 -36.89 16.17
CA MET A 270 -16.04 -36.01 16.57
C MET A 270 -17.15 -36.75 17.32
N ASP A 271 -17.25 -38.07 17.19
CA ASP A 271 -18.34 -38.84 17.82
C ASP A 271 -18.23 -38.84 19.34
N TRP A 272 -17.07 -38.47 19.89
CA TRP A 272 -16.88 -38.21 21.32
C TRP A 272 -17.75 -37.07 21.87
N ALA A 273 -18.41 -36.28 21.03
CA ALA A 273 -19.39 -35.27 21.45
C ALA A 273 -20.83 -35.80 21.61
N GLU A 274 -21.11 -37.04 21.20
CA GLU A 274 -22.48 -37.62 21.20
C GLU A 274 -23.12 -37.69 22.59
N GLU A 275 -22.31 -37.69 23.65
CA GLU A 275 -22.78 -37.67 25.05
C GLU A 275 -23.49 -36.36 25.42
N LYS A 276 -23.21 -35.25 24.72
CA LYS A 276 -23.68 -33.91 25.07
C LYS A 276 -24.38 -33.18 23.92
N TYR A 277 -24.11 -33.55 22.68
CA TYR A 277 -24.57 -32.82 21.49
C TYR A 277 -25.34 -33.74 20.55
N ASP A 278 -26.33 -33.17 19.85
CA ASP A 278 -27.16 -33.90 18.90
C ASP A 278 -26.34 -34.48 17.73
N LYS A 279 -26.72 -35.68 17.29
CA LYS A 279 -26.05 -36.36 16.16
C LYS A 279 -26.10 -35.53 14.87
N LEU A 280 -27.17 -34.76 14.65
CA LEU A 280 -27.30 -33.85 13.52
C LEU A 280 -26.23 -32.75 13.56
N LEU A 281 -26.05 -32.12 14.72
CA LEU A 281 -25.03 -31.08 14.91
C LEU A 281 -23.64 -31.67 14.67
N ILE A 282 -23.36 -32.84 15.24
CA ILE A 282 -22.08 -33.55 15.04
C ILE A 282 -21.81 -33.84 13.56
N ALA A 283 -22.81 -34.31 12.82
CA ALA A 283 -22.71 -34.56 11.39
C ALA A 283 -22.44 -33.27 10.59
N GLN A 284 -23.14 -32.18 10.91
CA GLN A 284 -22.94 -30.88 10.28
C GLN A 284 -21.52 -30.32 10.57
N VAL A 285 -21.03 -30.43 11.81
CA VAL A 285 -19.65 -30.04 12.16
C VAL A 285 -18.63 -30.88 11.39
N LYS A 286 -18.85 -32.19 11.23
CA LYS A 286 -17.98 -33.04 10.38
C LYS A 286 -17.93 -32.52 8.94
N MET A 287 -19.03 -32.06 8.37
CA MET A 287 -19.05 -31.48 7.01
C MET A 287 -18.28 -30.16 6.95
N VAL A 288 -18.51 -29.25 7.90
CA VAL A 288 -17.78 -27.99 7.99
C VAL A 288 -16.28 -28.21 8.09
N LEU A 289 -15.82 -29.14 8.92
CA LEU A 289 -14.40 -29.45 9.05
C LEU A 289 -13.77 -30.00 7.77
N LYS A 290 -14.51 -30.78 6.97
CA LYS A 290 -14.03 -31.22 5.65
C LYS A 290 -13.81 -30.06 4.70
N VAL A 291 -14.71 -29.07 4.70
CA VAL A 291 -14.57 -27.86 3.87
C VAL A 291 -13.43 -26.97 4.40
N LEU A 292 -13.31 -26.78 5.72
CA LEU A 292 -12.20 -26.04 6.32
C LEU A 292 -10.84 -26.69 6.06
N PHE A 293 -10.78 -28.03 5.94
CA PHE A 293 -9.57 -28.71 5.51
C PHE A 293 -9.16 -28.33 4.07
N LEU A 294 -10.13 -28.15 3.17
CA LEU A 294 -9.88 -27.65 1.81
C LEU A 294 -9.41 -26.19 1.78
N TYR A 295 -9.59 -25.44 2.88
CA TYR A 295 -9.14 -24.05 2.98
C TYR A 295 -7.66 -23.89 3.30
N ILE A 296 -6.96 -24.95 3.74
CA ILE A 296 -5.54 -24.88 4.15
C ILE A 296 -4.63 -24.20 3.09
N PRO A 297 -4.80 -24.42 1.77
CA PRO A 297 -3.96 -23.77 0.75
C PRO A 297 -4.35 -22.30 0.45
N LEU A 298 -5.58 -21.88 0.75
CA LEU A 298 -6.14 -20.57 0.36
C LEU A 298 -5.36 -19.37 0.92
N PRO A 299 -4.80 -19.39 2.15
CA PRO A 299 -3.98 -18.31 2.67
C PRO A 299 -2.84 -17.88 1.74
N MET A 300 -2.23 -18.81 0.99
CA MET A 300 -1.16 -18.47 0.06
C MET A 300 -1.65 -17.60 -1.10
N PHE A 301 -2.88 -17.81 -1.59
CA PHE A 301 -3.46 -16.93 -2.59
C PHE A 301 -3.59 -15.50 -2.05
N TRP A 302 -4.13 -15.36 -0.83
CA TRP A 302 -4.32 -14.05 -0.21
C TRP A 302 -3.01 -13.35 0.13
N ALA A 303 -1.98 -14.12 0.54
CA ALA A 303 -0.64 -13.61 0.79
C ALA A 303 -0.02 -12.98 -0.47
N LEU A 304 -0.33 -13.49 -1.66
CA LEU A 304 0.09 -12.93 -2.94
C LEU A 304 -0.82 -11.77 -3.37
N PHE A 305 -2.13 -11.96 -3.27
CA PHE A 305 -3.13 -10.98 -3.71
C PHE A 305 -3.02 -9.64 -2.99
N ASP A 306 -2.89 -9.63 -1.67
CA ASP A 306 -2.87 -8.38 -0.89
C ASP A 306 -1.57 -7.57 -1.06
N GLN A 307 -0.52 -8.10 -1.72
CA GLN A 307 0.69 -7.32 -2.02
C GLN A 307 0.47 -6.21 -3.04
N GLN A 308 -0.64 -6.25 -3.77
CA GLN A 308 -1.08 -5.19 -4.68
C GLN A 308 -1.13 -3.81 -4.00
N GLY A 309 -1.49 -3.77 -2.71
CA GLY A 309 -1.60 -2.52 -1.97
C GLY A 309 -0.34 -2.10 -1.22
N SER A 310 0.68 -2.97 -1.13
CA SER A 310 1.94 -2.72 -0.43
C SER A 310 3.12 -2.75 -1.41
N ARG A 311 3.75 -3.91 -1.62
CA ARG A 311 4.97 -4.07 -2.43
C ARG A 311 4.80 -3.62 -3.88
N TRP A 312 3.64 -3.83 -4.49
CA TRP A 312 3.40 -3.38 -5.87
C TRP A 312 3.24 -1.86 -5.95
N THR A 313 2.60 -1.24 -4.96
CA THR A 313 2.58 0.24 -4.83
C THR A 313 4.00 0.79 -4.67
N LEU A 314 4.84 0.15 -3.83
CA LEU A 314 6.23 0.56 -3.63
C LEU A 314 7.09 0.35 -4.89
N GLN A 315 6.91 -0.76 -5.61
CA GLN A 315 7.54 -1.01 -6.91
C GLN A 315 7.18 0.11 -7.90
N ALA A 316 5.90 0.51 -7.97
CA ALA A 316 5.46 1.60 -8.84
C ALA A 316 6.12 2.95 -8.51
N THR A 317 6.55 3.20 -7.26
CA THR A 317 7.29 4.45 -6.93
C THR A 317 8.62 4.61 -7.67
N THR A 318 9.17 3.51 -8.20
CA THR A 318 10.43 3.45 -8.95
C THR A 318 10.23 3.36 -10.46
N MET A 319 9.01 3.61 -10.95
CA MET A 319 8.64 3.52 -12.36
C MET A 319 8.26 4.89 -12.95
N ASP A 320 8.18 4.96 -14.28
CA ASP A 320 7.67 6.14 -15.00
C ASP A 320 6.13 6.10 -15.03
N GLY A 321 5.52 7.13 -14.42
CA GLY A 321 4.07 7.32 -14.35
C GLY A 321 3.48 8.17 -15.46
N ASN A 322 4.25 8.56 -16.48
CA ASN A 322 3.79 9.39 -17.58
C ASN A 322 3.03 8.59 -18.65
N PHE A 323 1.70 8.64 -18.63
CA PHE A 323 0.83 8.07 -19.66
C PHE A 323 0.53 9.06 -20.81
N GLY A 324 1.35 10.10 -20.96
CA GLY A 324 1.23 11.14 -21.98
C GLY A 324 0.23 12.24 -21.61
N ALA A 325 -1.06 11.91 -21.54
CA ALA A 325 -2.11 12.89 -21.23
C ALA A 325 -2.28 13.15 -19.72
N PHE A 326 -1.97 12.13 -18.91
CA PHE A 326 -2.11 12.17 -17.45
C PHE A 326 -0.91 11.50 -16.81
N ILE A 327 -0.54 11.95 -15.61
CA ILE A 327 0.47 11.32 -14.78
C ILE A 327 -0.24 10.48 -13.73
N ILE A 328 0.00 9.18 -13.76
CA ILE A 328 -0.58 8.23 -12.81
C ILE A 328 0.32 8.13 -11.59
N GLN A 329 -0.27 8.29 -10.41
CA GLN A 329 0.42 8.10 -9.13
C GLN A 329 0.59 6.61 -8.81
N PRO A 330 1.66 6.22 -8.09
CA PRO A 330 1.92 4.81 -7.78
C PRO A 330 0.75 4.06 -7.12
N ASP A 331 0.06 4.71 -6.18
CA ASP A 331 -1.10 4.19 -5.47
C ASP A 331 -2.39 4.12 -6.32
N GLN A 332 -2.45 4.83 -7.45
CA GLN A 332 -3.55 4.73 -8.41
C GLN A 332 -3.49 3.45 -9.24
N MET A 333 -2.35 2.75 -9.33
CA MET A 333 -2.24 1.48 -10.06
C MET A 333 -3.18 0.40 -9.52
N GLN A 334 -3.61 0.52 -8.26
CA GLN A 334 -4.63 -0.35 -7.66
C GLN A 334 -6.00 -0.29 -8.36
N ILE A 335 -6.30 0.78 -9.11
CA ILE A 335 -7.54 0.92 -9.90
C ILE A 335 -7.66 -0.17 -10.99
N VAL A 336 -6.54 -0.72 -11.44
CA VAL A 336 -6.52 -1.74 -12.49
C VAL A 336 -7.30 -2.97 -12.05
N ASN A 337 -7.21 -3.37 -10.77
CA ASN A 337 -7.90 -4.55 -10.26
C ASN A 337 -9.44 -4.46 -10.38
N PRO A 338 -10.13 -3.46 -9.79
CA PRO A 338 -11.59 -3.37 -9.91
C PRO A 338 -12.08 -3.19 -11.36
N ILE A 339 -11.34 -2.46 -12.21
CA ILE A 339 -11.66 -2.36 -13.65
C ILE A 339 -11.62 -3.75 -14.30
N LEU A 340 -10.54 -4.50 -14.06
CA LEU A 340 -10.38 -5.83 -14.61
C LEU A 340 -11.42 -6.81 -14.07
N ILE A 341 -11.84 -6.73 -12.80
CA ILE A 341 -12.91 -7.58 -12.26
C ILE A 341 -14.20 -7.36 -13.05
N VAL A 342 -14.61 -6.10 -13.22
CA VAL A 342 -15.87 -5.75 -13.93
C VAL A 342 -15.85 -6.25 -15.38
N ILE A 343 -14.68 -6.29 -16.02
CA ILE A 343 -14.53 -6.78 -17.40
C ILE A 343 -14.40 -8.31 -17.44
N MET A 344 -13.59 -8.90 -16.57
CA MET A 344 -13.22 -10.33 -16.62
C MET A 344 -14.34 -11.24 -16.12
N VAL A 345 -15.15 -10.82 -15.14
CA VAL A 345 -16.26 -11.66 -14.65
C VAL A 345 -17.23 -12.02 -15.78
N PRO A 346 -17.80 -11.05 -16.55
CA PRO A 346 -18.66 -11.37 -17.70
C PRO A 346 -17.97 -12.20 -18.79
N ILE A 347 -16.69 -11.93 -19.07
CA ILE A 347 -15.91 -12.67 -20.08
C ILE A 347 -15.71 -14.13 -19.66
N MET A 348 -15.38 -14.38 -18.39
CA MET A 348 -15.20 -15.73 -17.86
C MET A 348 -16.49 -16.53 -17.96
N ASP A 349 -17.61 -15.94 -17.54
CA ASP A 349 -18.92 -16.62 -17.54
C ASP A 349 -19.52 -16.80 -18.93
N SER A 350 -19.41 -15.80 -19.80
CA SER A 350 -20.09 -15.80 -21.11
C SER A 350 -19.27 -16.42 -22.23
N ALA A 351 -17.94 -16.33 -22.16
CA ALA A 351 -17.05 -16.81 -23.21
C ALA A 351 -16.17 -17.98 -22.74
N VAL A 352 -15.37 -17.79 -21.70
CA VAL A 352 -14.31 -18.75 -21.32
C VAL A 352 -14.89 -20.07 -20.82
N TYR A 353 -15.78 -20.07 -19.84
CA TYR A 353 -16.36 -21.30 -19.31
C TYR A 353 -17.19 -22.08 -20.35
N PRO A 354 -18.03 -21.44 -21.19
CA PRO A 354 -18.71 -22.14 -22.29
C PRO A 354 -17.75 -22.72 -23.34
N LEU A 355 -16.66 -22.03 -23.67
CA LEU A 355 -15.65 -22.53 -24.61
C LEU A 355 -14.91 -23.75 -24.05
N ILE A 356 -14.50 -23.71 -22.76
CA ILE A 356 -13.88 -24.86 -22.10
C ILE A 356 -14.81 -26.07 -22.10
N LYS A 357 -16.11 -25.83 -21.88
CA LYS A 357 -17.15 -26.87 -21.95
C LYS A 357 -17.28 -27.43 -23.38
N LYS A 358 -17.20 -26.59 -24.42
CA LYS A 358 -17.18 -27.03 -25.82
C LYS A 358 -15.94 -27.87 -26.15
N CYS A 359 -14.79 -27.59 -25.52
CA CYS A 359 -13.58 -28.40 -25.66
C CYS A 359 -13.63 -29.74 -24.91
N GLY A 360 -14.77 -30.10 -24.29
CA GLY A 360 -14.94 -31.37 -23.58
C GLY A 360 -14.25 -31.45 -22.22
N LEU A 361 -13.71 -30.33 -21.71
CA LEU A 361 -13.03 -30.28 -20.42
C LEU A 361 -14.02 -29.96 -19.30
N ASN A 362 -14.16 -30.89 -18.35
CA ASN A 362 -14.92 -30.66 -17.13
C ASN A 362 -14.14 -29.77 -16.17
N PHE A 363 -14.49 -28.48 -16.13
CA PHE A 363 -13.84 -27.50 -15.27
C PHE A 363 -14.58 -27.38 -13.93
N THR A 364 -14.32 -28.34 -13.05
CA THR A 364 -14.92 -28.41 -11.71
C THR A 364 -14.49 -27.24 -10.82
N PRO A 365 -15.26 -26.87 -9.78
CA PRO A 365 -14.91 -25.77 -8.89
C PRO A 365 -13.51 -25.87 -8.27
N LEU A 366 -13.10 -27.07 -7.85
CA LEU A 366 -11.76 -27.30 -7.32
C LEU A 366 -10.67 -27.08 -8.38
N ARG A 367 -10.88 -27.53 -9.63
CA ARG A 367 -9.93 -27.28 -10.73
C ARG A 367 -9.82 -25.79 -11.05
N ARG A 368 -10.92 -25.05 -10.99
CA ARG A 368 -10.94 -23.58 -11.15
C ARG A 368 -10.09 -22.92 -10.07
N MET A 369 -10.35 -23.24 -8.80
CA MET A 369 -9.54 -22.71 -7.69
C MET A 369 -8.05 -23.02 -7.85
N THR A 370 -7.69 -24.23 -8.29
CA THR A 370 -6.29 -24.58 -8.58
C THR A 370 -5.69 -23.73 -9.70
N VAL A 371 -6.41 -23.52 -10.81
CA VAL A 371 -5.96 -22.64 -11.90
C VAL A 371 -5.78 -21.21 -11.41
N GLY A 372 -6.69 -20.70 -10.57
CA GLY A 372 -6.56 -19.36 -10.00
C GLY A 372 -5.30 -19.19 -9.13
N MET A 373 -4.94 -20.21 -8.34
CA MET A 373 -3.68 -20.21 -7.58
C MET A 373 -2.45 -20.26 -8.48
N LEU A 374 -2.50 -20.98 -9.61
CA LEU A 374 -1.41 -20.99 -10.61
C LEU A 374 -1.28 -19.65 -11.34
N LEU A 375 -2.39 -18.96 -11.62
CA LEU A 375 -2.35 -17.62 -12.20
C LEU A 375 -1.74 -16.60 -11.24
N ALA A 376 -2.06 -16.70 -9.94
CA ALA A 376 -1.43 -15.87 -8.90
C ALA A 376 0.09 -16.09 -8.81
N SER A 377 0.58 -17.33 -8.95
CA SER A 377 2.02 -17.58 -8.98
C SER A 377 2.68 -17.03 -10.24
N LEU A 378 2.04 -17.15 -11.40
CA LEU A 378 2.51 -16.54 -12.66
C LEU A 378 2.54 -15.00 -12.58
N ALA A 379 1.59 -14.38 -11.89
CA ALA A 379 1.60 -12.94 -11.65
C ALA A 379 2.86 -12.50 -10.89
N PHE A 380 3.33 -13.29 -9.92
CA PHE A 380 4.57 -13.01 -9.19
C PHE A 380 5.84 -13.30 -10.00
N VAL A 381 5.79 -14.26 -10.93
CA VAL A 381 6.87 -14.42 -11.92
C VAL A 381 6.98 -13.17 -12.80
N ALA A 382 5.85 -12.65 -13.28
CA ALA A 382 5.83 -11.40 -14.04
C ALA A 382 6.35 -10.21 -13.21
N ALA A 383 5.95 -10.13 -11.94
CA ALA A 383 6.43 -9.09 -11.02
C ALA A 383 7.93 -9.17 -10.73
N ALA A 384 8.48 -10.38 -10.58
CA ALA A 384 9.90 -10.58 -10.39
C ALA A 384 10.71 -10.21 -11.65
N LEU A 385 10.23 -10.60 -12.84
CA LEU A 385 10.86 -10.21 -14.10
C LEU A 385 10.85 -8.69 -14.30
N LEU A 386 9.75 -8.04 -13.95
CA LEU A 386 9.63 -6.59 -13.97
C LEU A 386 10.62 -5.94 -13.00
N GLN A 387 10.72 -6.46 -11.77
CA GLN A 387 11.65 -5.95 -10.76
C GLN A 387 13.11 -6.05 -11.22
N ILE A 388 13.53 -7.19 -11.80
CA ILE A 388 14.88 -7.36 -12.34
C ILE A 388 15.22 -6.28 -13.38
N GLN A 389 14.23 -5.88 -14.18
CA GLN A 389 14.43 -4.84 -15.18
C GLN A 389 14.47 -3.42 -14.57
N ILE A 390 13.70 -3.17 -13.50
CA ILE A 390 13.77 -1.92 -12.73
C ILE A 390 15.12 -1.79 -12.03
N ASP A 391 15.60 -2.86 -11.38
CA ASP A 391 16.86 -2.85 -10.61
C ASP A 391 18.08 -2.53 -11.49
N ARG A 392 18.04 -2.86 -12.79
CA ARG A 392 19.07 -2.45 -13.76
C ARG A 392 19.19 -0.94 -13.93
N THR A 393 18.14 -0.18 -13.62
CA THR A 393 18.10 1.29 -13.74
C THR A 393 18.42 2.01 -12.43
N VAL A 394 18.39 1.30 -11.29
CA VAL A 394 18.72 1.85 -9.98
C VAL A 394 20.23 1.78 -9.76
N PRO A 395 20.90 2.87 -9.37
CA PRO A 395 22.32 2.82 -9.05
C PRO A 395 22.59 1.89 -7.86
N ASN A 396 23.72 1.18 -7.90
CA ASN A 396 24.20 0.43 -6.74
C ASN A 396 24.74 1.44 -5.71
N PHE A 397 23.98 1.68 -4.64
CA PHE A 397 24.40 2.52 -3.52
C PHE A 397 25.46 1.81 -2.66
N PRO A 398 26.32 2.56 -1.93
CA PRO A 398 27.35 1.96 -1.09
C PRO A 398 26.73 1.13 0.03
N SER A 399 27.32 -0.04 0.32
CA SER A 399 26.97 -0.84 1.50
C SER A 399 27.53 -0.22 2.79
N SER A 400 27.13 -0.72 3.97
CA SER A 400 27.53 -0.17 5.28
C SER A 400 29.04 -0.15 5.56
N SER A 401 29.85 -0.87 4.76
CA SER A 401 31.32 -0.86 4.84
C SER A 401 32.00 -0.05 3.74
N GLN A 402 31.23 0.49 2.78
CA GLN A 402 31.75 1.11 1.57
C GLN A 402 31.43 2.61 1.53
N THR A 403 32.23 3.35 0.78
CA THR A 403 31.96 4.74 0.41
C THR A 403 32.11 4.89 -1.10
N GLN A 404 31.43 5.86 -1.68
CA GLN A 404 31.44 6.08 -3.12
C GLN A 404 31.83 7.52 -3.44
N VAL A 405 32.83 7.70 -4.30
CA VAL A 405 33.39 9.02 -4.61
C VAL A 405 33.36 9.29 -6.11
N LYS A 406 32.95 10.51 -6.48
CA LYS A 406 33.00 11.05 -7.84
C LYS A 406 33.84 12.32 -7.85
N PHE A 407 34.57 12.56 -8.93
CA PHE A 407 35.42 13.75 -9.04
C PHE A 407 34.86 14.69 -10.09
N LEU A 408 34.80 15.99 -9.79
CA LEU A 408 34.30 17.03 -10.69
C LEU A 408 35.38 18.09 -10.88
N ASN A 409 35.80 18.29 -12.13
CA ASN A 409 36.81 19.26 -12.49
C ASN A 409 36.16 20.61 -12.85
N LEU A 410 36.51 21.66 -12.12
CA LEU A 410 36.05 23.03 -12.38
C LEU A 410 36.93 23.79 -13.36
N GLU A 411 38.07 23.22 -13.78
CA GLU A 411 39.00 23.83 -14.72
C GLU A 411 38.76 23.36 -16.15
N ASN A 412 39.22 24.16 -17.12
CA ASN A 412 39.16 23.79 -18.53
C ASN A 412 40.19 22.70 -18.91
N THR A 413 41.29 22.61 -18.16
CA THR A 413 42.35 21.65 -18.46
C THR A 413 42.07 20.30 -17.81
N PRO A 414 42.34 19.17 -18.49
CA PRO A 414 42.23 17.85 -17.89
C PRO A 414 43.16 17.71 -16.67
N VAL A 415 42.64 17.15 -15.58
CA VAL A 415 43.40 16.97 -14.34
C VAL A 415 43.64 15.47 -14.09
N PRO A 416 44.90 15.02 -13.94
CA PRO A 416 45.18 13.67 -13.50
C PRO A 416 44.83 13.52 -12.02
N VAL A 417 44.08 12.46 -11.71
CA VAL A 417 43.65 12.10 -10.35
C VAL A 417 44.23 10.72 -10.02
N VAL A 418 44.92 10.64 -8.89
CA VAL A 418 45.44 9.39 -8.32
C VAL A 418 44.75 9.18 -6.98
N VAL A 419 44.10 8.03 -6.87
CA VAL A 419 43.42 7.58 -5.66
C VAL A 419 44.18 6.38 -5.13
N GLU A 420 44.51 6.37 -3.84
CA GLU A 420 45.27 5.28 -3.22
C GLU A 420 44.59 3.91 -3.46
N GLY A 421 45.34 2.96 -4.01
CA GLY A 421 44.82 1.61 -4.32
C GLY A 421 44.04 1.47 -5.63
N GLN A 422 43.95 2.52 -6.45
CA GLN A 422 43.26 2.52 -7.75
C GLN A 422 44.18 2.96 -8.89
N GLU A 423 43.85 2.59 -10.12
CA GLU A 423 44.60 3.05 -11.30
C GLU A 423 44.41 4.56 -11.52
N PRO A 424 45.48 5.30 -11.87
CA PRO A 424 45.38 6.72 -12.22
C PRO A 424 44.44 6.96 -13.39
N PHE A 425 43.59 7.98 -13.28
CA PHE A 425 42.69 8.39 -14.35
C PHE A 425 42.72 9.91 -14.52
N VAL A 426 42.17 10.40 -15.63
CA VAL A 426 42.14 11.82 -15.95
C VAL A 426 40.69 12.29 -15.98
N VAL A 427 40.40 13.36 -15.24
CA VAL A 427 39.09 14.02 -15.28
C VAL A 427 39.14 15.13 -16.33
N PRO A 428 38.29 15.08 -17.39
CA PRO A 428 38.27 16.12 -18.43
C PRO A 428 37.93 17.49 -17.86
N GLY A 429 38.25 18.55 -18.60
CA GLY A 429 37.89 19.92 -18.21
C GLY A 429 36.37 20.13 -18.17
N PHE A 430 35.90 20.88 -17.17
CA PHE A 430 34.48 21.17 -16.92
C PHE A 430 33.57 19.92 -16.97
N ASN A 431 34.06 18.79 -16.46
CA ASN A 431 33.34 17.53 -16.48
C ASN A 431 33.67 16.67 -15.25
N SER A 432 32.87 15.63 -15.02
CA SER A 432 33.12 14.65 -13.96
C SER A 432 33.84 13.40 -14.45
N SER A 433 34.33 12.59 -13.50
CA SER A 433 34.61 11.18 -13.74
C SER A 433 33.33 10.44 -14.18
N ASN A 434 33.49 9.36 -14.96
CA ASN A 434 32.36 8.64 -15.58
C ASN A 434 31.35 8.12 -14.55
N ASN A 435 31.81 7.27 -13.63
CA ASN A 435 30.98 6.64 -12.60
C ASN A 435 31.51 6.96 -11.20
N TYR A 436 30.66 6.75 -10.19
CA TYR A 436 31.11 6.73 -8.80
C TYR A 436 32.06 5.56 -8.59
N MET A 437 33.19 5.84 -7.97
CA MET A 437 34.20 4.86 -7.58
C MET A 437 33.89 4.38 -6.17
N THR A 438 33.74 3.06 -5.98
CA THR A 438 33.54 2.46 -4.65
C THR A 438 34.88 2.23 -3.97
N LEU A 439 34.98 2.63 -2.70
CA LEU A 439 36.17 2.52 -1.85
C LEU A 439 35.77 1.79 -0.56
N ASP A 440 36.64 0.89 -0.08
CA ASP A 440 36.42 0.12 1.16
C ASP A 440 37.10 0.79 2.39
N THR A 441 37.80 1.90 2.19
CA THR A 441 38.56 2.62 3.23
C THR A 441 38.00 4.02 3.47
N GLU A 442 38.03 4.46 4.74
CA GLU A 442 37.54 5.77 5.18
C GLU A 442 38.51 6.92 4.82
N ASN A 443 39.80 6.58 4.70
CA ASN A 443 40.87 7.53 4.44
C ASN A 443 41.50 7.20 3.11
N VAL A 444 41.36 8.10 2.15
CA VAL A 444 41.97 7.93 0.85
C VAL A 444 42.70 9.21 0.48
N THR A 445 44.02 9.09 0.31
CA THR A 445 44.80 10.20 -0.22
C THR A 445 44.48 10.37 -1.71
N VAL A 446 44.00 11.55 -2.06
CA VAL A 446 43.72 11.93 -3.45
C VAL A 446 44.80 12.91 -3.89
N SER A 447 45.50 12.56 -4.97
CA SER A 447 46.40 13.50 -5.65
C SER A 447 45.71 14.02 -6.91
N ALA A 448 45.48 15.33 -6.97
CA ALA A 448 44.90 15.99 -8.14
C ALA A 448 45.86 17.07 -8.65
N GLY A 449 46.34 16.93 -9.89
CA GLY A 449 47.25 17.92 -10.49
C GLY A 449 48.58 18.09 -9.73
N GLY A 450 49.09 17.01 -9.12
CA GLY A 450 50.41 17.00 -8.45
C GLY A 450 50.46 17.56 -7.03
N ARG A 451 49.31 17.87 -6.41
CA ARG A 451 49.19 18.12 -4.97
C ARG A 451 48.44 16.96 -4.32
N ASN A 452 48.99 16.45 -3.23
CA ASN A 452 48.32 15.43 -2.42
C ASN A 452 47.45 16.14 -1.38
N ALA A 453 46.15 15.83 -1.36
CA ALA A 453 45.30 16.16 -0.22
C ALA A 453 44.61 14.88 0.25
N THR A 454 44.54 14.70 1.55
CA THR A 454 43.81 13.58 2.15
C THR A 454 42.38 14.02 2.37
N ALA A 455 41.44 13.36 1.68
CA ALA A 455 40.03 13.52 1.94
C ALA A 455 39.56 12.41 2.89
N TYR A 456 38.71 12.78 3.84
CA TYR A 456 38.11 11.85 4.79
C TYR A 456 36.67 11.61 4.35
N PHE A 457 36.31 10.36 4.15
CA PHE A 457 34.97 9.97 3.72
C PHE A 457 34.30 9.15 4.83
N GLN A 458 33.01 9.41 5.04
CA GLN A 458 32.22 8.60 5.93
C GLN A 458 31.87 7.26 5.24
N LYS A 459 31.61 6.21 6.03
CA LYS A 459 31.04 4.97 5.50
C LYS A 459 29.56 5.20 5.19
N GLU A 460 29.02 4.40 4.27
CA GLU A 460 27.61 4.46 3.86
C GLU A 460 27.22 5.78 3.18
N SER A 461 28.19 6.53 2.66
CA SER A 461 27.95 7.82 2.03
C SER A 461 28.46 7.87 0.59
N ARG A 462 27.85 8.78 -0.19
CA ARG A 462 28.33 9.18 -1.51
C ARG A 462 28.88 10.59 -1.44
N HIS A 463 29.97 10.84 -2.16
CA HIS A 463 30.61 12.15 -2.17
C HIS A 463 31.03 12.56 -3.57
N THR A 464 30.90 13.85 -3.86
CA THR A 464 31.51 14.49 -5.03
C THR A 464 32.63 15.41 -4.57
N VAL A 465 33.83 15.18 -5.08
CA VAL A 465 35.02 16.00 -4.80
C VAL A 465 35.21 17.01 -5.92
N LEU A 466 35.09 18.29 -5.59
CA LEU A 466 35.38 19.40 -6.49
C LEU A 466 36.89 19.65 -6.57
N ILE A 467 37.40 19.79 -7.80
CA ILE A 467 38.79 20.13 -8.09
C ILE A 467 38.80 21.54 -8.69
N ASN A 468 39.36 22.50 -7.97
CA ASN A 468 39.38 23.92 -8.38
C ASN A 468 40.74 24.40 -8.94
N ALA A 469 40.77 25.61 -9.53
CA ALA A 469 41.96 26.32 -10.02
C ALA A 469 43.12 26.37 -9.02
N ASP A 470 42.81 26.62 -7.75
CA ASP A 470 43.80 26.75 -6.67
C ASP A 470 44.32 25.39 -6.16
N ARG A 471 43.85 24.30 -6.78
CA ARG A 471 44.12 22.90 -6.44
C ARG A 471 43.72 22.54 -5.01
N MET A 472 42.70 23.20 -4.48
CA MET A 472 42.01 22.79 -3.25
C MET A 472 40.92 21.76 -3.61
N LEU A 473 40.80 20.75 -2.75
CA LEU A 473 39.77 19.72 -2.85
C LEU A 473 38.65 20.07 -1.87
N GLN A 474 37.43 20.20 -2.37
CA GLN A 474 36.23 20.34 -1.54
C GLN A 474 35.35 19.12 -1.71
N THR A 475 34.94 18.52 -0.59
CA THR A 475 34.05 17.35 -0.59
C THR A 475 32.61 17.79 -0.38
N LEU A 476 31.71 17.26 -1.22
CA LEU A 476 30.26 17.42 -1.11
C LEU A 476 29.64 16.09 -0.72
N ASN A 477 28.51 16.14 0.00
CA ASN A 477 27.71 14.96 0.33
C ASN A 477 26.66 14.74 -0.75
N ASP A 478 26.60 13.55 -1.33
CA ASP A 478 25.63 13.17 -2.36
C ASP A 478 24.55 12.28 -1.79
N ILE A 479 23.41 12.24 -2.48
CA ILE A 479 22.28 11.42 -2.08
C ILE A 479 22.58 9.91 -2.22
N THR A 480 22.22 9.17 -1.19
CA THR A 480 22.37 7.71 -1.07
C THR A 480 21.07 6.95 -1.34
N GLU A 481 20.01 7.67 -1.72
CA GLU A 481 18.75 7.09 -2.17
C GLU A 481 18.26 7.82 -3.43
N LYS A 482 17.40 7.14 -4.19
CA LYS A 482 16.75 7.75 -5.34
C LYS A 482 15.71 8.78 -4.85
N PRO A 483 15.62 9.98 -5.46
CA PRO A 483 14.64 10.97 -5.05
C PRO A 483 13.21 10.43 -5.01
N ASN A 484 12.53 10.73 -3.91
CA ASN A 484 11.21 10.19 -3.59
C ASN A 484 10.10 10.76 -4.49
N GLN A 485 9.00 10.02 -4.63
CA GLN A 485 7.79 10.46 -5.35
C GLN A 485 8.01 10.87 -6.82
N GLY A 486 9.08 10.38 -7.46
CA GLY A 486 9.41 10.75 -8.84
C GLY A 486 9.93 12.19 -9.00
N MET A 487 10.22 12.88 -7.90
CA MET A 487 10.91 14.18 -7.90
C MET A 487 12.34 14.03 -8.43
N ASN A 488 13.00 15.15 -8.72
CA ASN A 488 14.38 15.17 -9.19
C ASN A 488 15.24 16.03 -8.27
N ALA A 489 16.40 15.53 -7.87
CA ALA A 489 17.32 16.24 -6.99
C ALA A 489 18.40 16.95 -7.82
N ILE A 490 18.42 18.28 -7.78
CA ILE A 490 19.31 19.11 -8.60
C ILE A 490 20.22 19.93 -7.70
N ARG A 491 21.52 19.89 -7.97
CA ARG A 491 22.54 20.70 -7.33
C ARG A 491 23.20 21.60 -8.37
N PHE A 492 23.54 22.82 -8.00
CA PHE A 492 24.31 23.74 -8.84
C PHE A 492 25.72 23.88 -8.30
N VAL A 493 26.71 23.96 -9.21
CA VAL A 493 28.12 24.18 -8.87
C VAL A 493 28.59 25.44 -9.57
N ASN A 494 29.04 26.40 -8.77
CA ASN A 494 29.51 27.70 -9.23
C ASN A 494 31.01 27.65 -9.54
N GLY A 495 31.39 27.65 -10.81
CA GLY A 495 32.77 27.76 -11.25
C GLY A 495 33.34 29.18 -11.25
N PHE A 496 32.53 30.22 -10.97
CA PHE A 496 32.99 31.62 -10.92
C PHE A 496 33.79 31.93 -9.66
N ARG A 497 34.55 33.03 -9.75
CA ARG A 497 35.22 33.68 -8.60
C ARG A 497 34.34 34.72 -7.90
N SER A 498 33.08 34.87 -8.32
CA SER A 498 32.06 35.76 -7.76
C SER A 498 30.81 34.95 -7.36
N HIS A 499 29.90 35.56 -6.60
CA HIS A 499 28.64 34.89 -6.26
C HIS A 499 27.73 34.80 -7.48
N LEU A 500 26.91 33.75 -7.52
CA LEU A 500 25.83 33.59 -8.47
C LEU A 500 24.52 33.35 -7.73
N ASN A 501 23.49 34.10 -8.07
CA ASN A 501 22.14 33.93 -7.54
C ASN A 501 21.34 33.00 -8.44
N PHE A 502 20.59 32.09 -7.81
CA PHE A 502 19.74 31.15 -8.50
C PHE A 502 18.29 31.33 -8.08
N SER A 503 17.40 31.27 -9.06
CA SER A 503 15.97 31.18 -8.81
C SER A 503 15.32 30.10 -9.67
N VAL A 504 14.33 29.43 -9.09
CA VAL A 504 13.49 28.44 -9.75
C VAL A 504 12.06 28.93 -9.67
N LYS A 505 11.45 29.21 -10.82
CA LYS A 505 10.11 29.83 -10.89
C LYS A 505 10.04 31.14 -10.08
N SER A 506 9.38 31.12 -8.92
CA SER A 506 9.20 32.24 -7.99
C SER A 506 10.05 32.16 -6.74
N ASP A 507 10.77 31.06 -6.53
CA ASP A 507 11.53 30.81 -5.30
C ASP A 507 13.00 31.19 -5.52
N HIS A 508 13.49 32.10 -4.67
CA HIS A 508 14.90 32.49 -4.64
C HIS A 508 15.68 31.49 -3.79
N LEU A 509 16.64 30.80 -4.40
CA LEU A 509 17.45 29.74 -3.75
C LEU A 509 18.67 30.32 -3.02
N GLY A 510 18.95 31.61 -3.20
CA GLY A 510 20.06 32.31 -2.56
C GLY A 510 21.36 32.31 -3.40
N PRO A 511 22.39 33.04 -2.93
CA PRO A 511 23.70 33.10 -3.59
C PRO A 511 24.51 31.82 -3.34
N ILE A 512 25.12 31.29 -4.40
CA ILE A 512 26.16 30.26 -4.30
C ILE A 512 27.52 30.95 -4.29
N ALA A 513 28.32 30.67 -3.26
CA ALA A 513 29.65 31.21 -3.11
C ALA A 513 30.61 30.79 -4.24
N PRO A 514 31.70 31.55 -4.47
CA PRO A 514 32.70 31.23 -5.47
C PRO A 514 33.29 29.83 -5.30
N LEU A 515 33.40 29.06 -6.39
CA LEU A 515 33.99 27.71 -6.41
C LEU A 515 33.29 26.70 -5.47
N GLN A 516 32.05 26.97 -5.07
CA GLN A 516 31.25 26.11 -4.18
C GLN A 516 30.00 25.54 -4.88
N ALA A 517 29.31 24.64 -4.20
CA ALA A 517 28.06 24.05 -4.66
C ALA A 517 26.91 24.37 -3.71
N SER A 518 25.69 24.33 -4.25
CA SER A 518 24.46 24.39 -3.44
C SER A 518 24.14 23.04 -2.78
N ASP A 519 23.21 23.08 -1.83
CA ASP A 519 22.47 21.89 -1.43
C ASP A 519 21.57 21.39 -2.58
N TYR A 520 21.04 20.17 -2.43
CA TYR A 520 20.11 19.62 -3.41
C TYR A 520 18.74 20.27 -3.30
N PHE A 521 18.20 20.62 -4.45
CA PHE A 521 16.84 21.13 -4.61
C PHE A 521 15.96 20.08 -5.25
N SER A 522 14.76 19.89 -4.72
CA SER A 522 13.78 18.97 -5.30
C SER A 522 12.94 19.69 -6.35
N VAL A 523 12.95 19.17 -7.58
CA VAL A 523 12.22 19.75 -8.71
C VAL A 523 11.33 18.69 -9.34
N THR A 524 10.10 19.07 -9.68
CA THR A 524 9.14 18.20 -10.36
C THR A 524 9.63 17.80 -11.75
N HIS A 525 9.14 16.67 -12.26
CA HIS A 525 9.44 16.19 -13.60
C HIS A 525 8.97 17.17 -14.70
N GLY A 526 9.52 17.04 -15.92
CA GLY A 526 9.16 17.89 -17.06
C GLY A 526 10.20 18.99 -17.33
N LYS A 527 9.76 20.10 -17.94
CA LYS A 527 10.65 21.23 -18.25
C LYS A 527 10.82 22.13 -17.03
N ALA A 528 11.99 22.11 -16.42
CA ALA A 528 12.36 23.02 -15.35
C ALA A 528 13.14 24.20 -15.93
N SER A 529 12.72 25.42 -15.60
CA SER A 529 13.38 26.66 -15.99
C SER A 529 14.07 27.27 -14.77
N PHE A 530 15.38 27.47 -14.89
CA PHE A 530 16.25 28.06 -13.89
C PHE A 530 16.71 29.44 -14.38
N THR A 531 16.74 30.41 -13.48
CA THR A 531 17.29 31.73 -13.77
C THR A 531 18.55 31.92 -12.94
N ILE A 532 19.65 32.21 -13.63
CA ILE A 532 20.97 32.44 -13.04
C ILE A 532 21.26 33.93 -13.18
N GLU A 533 21.66 34.58 -12.09
CA GLU A 533 21.92 36.02 -12.05
C GLU A 533 23.29 36.30 -11.42
N ASN A 534 24.05 37.23 -12.00
CA ASN A 534 25.30 37.71 -11.40
C ASN A 534 25.10 38.95 -10.51
N GLU A 535 26.16 39.37 -9.82
CA GLU A 535 26.16 40.59 -8.99
C GLU A 535 25.88 41.88 -9.78
N GLU A 536 26.02 41.86 -11.12
CA GLU A 536 25.76 42.99 -12.01
C GLU A 536 24.31 43.03 -12.55
N GLY A 537 23.46 42.07 -12.17
CA GLY A 537 22.05 41.99 -12.59
C GLY A 537 21.81 41.41 -13.99
N GLN A 538 22.83 40.80 -14.61
CA GLN A 538 22.67 40.04 -15.85
C GLN A 538 22.08 38.67 -15.57
N THR A 539 21.10 38.25 -16.38
CA THR A 539 20.38 36.99 -16.18
C THR A 539 20.57 36.01 -17.33
N CYS A 540 20.53 34.72 -17.03
CA CYS A 540 20.50 33.63 -17.98
C CYS A 540 19.38 32.65 -17.64
N HIS A 541 18.59 32.27 -18.64
CA HIS A 541 17.53 31.28 -18.49
C HIS A 541 18.00 29.92 -19.00
N TYR A 542 18.12 28.94 -18.10
CA TYR A 542 18.52 27.57 -18.41
C TYR A 542 17.32 26.63 -18.26
N ILE A 543 17.02 25.87 -19.31
CA ILE A 543 15.91 24.90 -19.30
C ILE A 543 16.50 23.49 -19.30
N LEU A 544 16.11 22.69 -18.30
CA LEU A 544 16.49 21.28 -18.19
C LEU A 544 15.23 20.41 -18.31
N GLN A 545 15.31 19.38 -19.15
CA GLN A 545 14.25 18.37 -19.26
C GLN A 545 14.52 17.27 -18.23
N LEU A 546 13.59 17.07 -17.30
CA LEU A 546 13.71 16.13 -16.19
C LEU A 546 12.75 14.96 -16.37
N GLY A 547 13.25 13.74 -16.12
CA GLY A 547 12.45 12.52 -16.01
C GLY A 547 11.87 12.34 -14.60
N PHE A 548 11.63 11.09 -14.20
CA PHE A 548 11.16 10.73 -12.86
C PHE A 548 12.32 10.21 -12.01
N GLY A 549 12.50 10.74 -10.80
CA GLY A 549 13.44 10.15 -9.83
C GLY A 549 14.92 10.33 -10.18
N SER A 550 15.30 11.32 -10.98
CA SER A 550 16.69 11.52 -11.40
C SER A 550 17.45 12.53 -10.52
N SER A 551 18.78 12.51 -10.59
CA SER A 551 19.61 13.49 -9.90
C SER A 551 20.66 14.08 -10.83
N TYR A 552 20.85 15.39 -10.74
CA TYR A 552 21.76 16.15 -11.57
C TYR A 552 22.64 17.10 -10.76
N THR A 553 23.90 17.19 -11.15
CA THR A 553 24.83 18.25 -10.76
C THR A 553 25.07 19.16 -11.96
N VAL A 554 24.55 20.38 -11.91
CA VAL A 554 24.66 21.38 -12.96
C VAL A 554 25.89 22.25 -12.69
N LEU A 555 26.94 22.03 -13.49
CA LEU A 555 28.17 22.81 -13.45
C LEU A 555 28.04 24.05 -14.33
N ILE A 556 28.34 25.20 -13.74
CA ILE A 556 28.48 26.47 -14.44
C ILE A 556 29.97 26.80 -14.54
N PRO A 557 30.59 26.66 -15.72
CA PRO A 557 32.02 26.87 -15.88
C PRO A 557 32.38 28.36 -15.79
N ASN A 558 33.64 28.66 -15.50
CA ASN A 558 34.14 30.05 -15.50
C ASN A 558 34.19 30.69 -16.91
N THR A 559 34.06 29.90 -17.97
CA THR A 559 33.96 30.36 -19.37
C THR A 559 32.54 30.75 -19.78
N PHE A 560 31.57 30.55 -18.88
CA PHE A 560 30.19 30.98 -19.10
C PHE A 560 30.11 32.49 -19.29
N THR A 561 29.24 32.93 -20.20
CA THR A 561 28.97 34.34 -20.47
C THR A 561 27.48 34.59 -20.48
N PHE A 562 27.03 35.65 -19.81
CA PHE A 562 25.62 36.07 -19.83
C PHE A 562 25.26 36.62 -21.23
N GLY A 563 24.11 36.19 -21.78
CA GLY A 563 23.67 36.54 -23.13
C GLY A 563 22.70 35.51 -23.72
N GLU A 564 22.33 35.66 -24.99
CA GLU A 564 21.35 34.78 -25.68
C GLU A 564 21.81 33.31 -25.82
N SER A 565 23.13 33.07 -25.86
CA SER A 565 23.74 31.72 -25.98
C SER A 565 24.27 31.17 -24.65
N CYS A 566 23.78 31.66 -23.51
CA CYS A 566 24.31 31.30 -22.19
C CYS A 566 24.15 29.80 -21.86
N THR A 567 23.23 29.10 -22.49
CA THR A 567 22.95 27.67 -22.24
C THR A 567 24.03 26.72 -22.79
N GLU A 568 24.83 27.15 -23.78
CA GLU A 568 25.78 26.25 -24.48
C GLU A 568 26.93 25.78 -23.59
N ASN A 569 27.34 26.62 -22.63
CA ASN A 569 28.46 26.34 -21.74
C ASN A 569 28.05 25.63 -20.44
N ILE A 570 26.76 25.58 -20.11
CA ILE A 570 26.27 24.91 -18.90
C ILE A 570 26.34 23.39 -19.08
N LYS A 571 26.93 22.68 -18.12
CA LYS A 571 27.05 21.22 -18.14
C LYS A 571 26.18 20.60 -17.06
N ALA A 572 25.09 19.94 -17.45
CA ALA A 572 24.31 19.09 -16.55
C ALA A 572 24.90 17.69 -16.52
N ILE A 573 25.41 17.29 -15.36
CA ILE A 573 25.98 15.97 -15.10
C ILE A 573 24.91 15.13 -14.43
N GLN A 574 24.59 13.99 -15.02
CA GLN A 574 23.59 13.06 -14.48
C GLN A 574 24.25 12.15 -13.45
N ASP A 575 23.82 12.25 -12.19
CA ASP A 575 24.35 11.46 -11.07
C ASP A 575 23.50 10.22 -10.79
N ILE A 576 22.19 10.31 -11.06
CA ILE A 576 21.23 9.20 -10.97
C ILE A 576 20.32 9.24 -12.19
N ASN A 577 20.17 8.10 -12.85
CA ASN A 577 19.32 7.96 -14.03
C ASN A 577 17.82 8.06 -13.68
N PRO A 578 17.00 8.65 -14.57
CA PRO A 578 15.55 8.65 -14.41
C PRO A 578 14.98 7.22 -14.42
N ASN A 579 13.75 7.07 -13.94
CA ASN A 579 13.01 5.83 -14.09
C ASN A 579 12.67 5.63 -15.58
N ASP A 580 13.24 4.61 -16.22
CA ASP A 580 13.00 4.33 -17.64
C ASP A 580 11.85 3.33 -17.88
N ILE A 581 11.47 2.57 -16.83
CA ILE A 581 10.46 1.52 -16.94
C ILE A 581 9.07 2.09 -16.65
N HIS A 582 8.21 2.08 -17.67
CA HIS A 582 6.85 2.59 -17.56
C HIS A 582 5.94 1.71 -16.69
N MET A 583 5.15 2.33 -15.80
CA MET A 583 4.13 1.67 -14.95
C MET A 583 3.14 0.78 -15.72
N ALA A 584 2.94 0.98 -17.03
CA ALA A 584 2.05 0.15 -17.85
C ALA A 584 2.46 -1.35 -17.85
N TRP A 585 3.75 -1.65 -17.69
CA TRP A 585 4.24 -3.04 -17.57
C TRP A 585 3.67 -3.75 -16.35
N GLN A 586 3.32 -3.01 -15.29
CA GLN A 586 2.69 -3.56 -14.11
C GLN A 586 1.26 -4.06 -14.37
N VAL A 587 0.60 -3.62 -15.45
CA VAL A 587 -0.74 -4.11 -15.82
C VAL A 587 -0.73 -5.63 -16.07
N ILE A 588 0.40 -6.22 -16.49
CA ILE A 588 0.52 -7.65 -16.75
C ILE A 588 0.35 -8.48 -15.46
N GLN A 589 1.05 -8.11 -14.38
CA GLN A 589 0.93 -8.80 -13.09
C GLN A 589 -0.46 -8.59 -12.48
N TYR A 590 -1.05 -7.38 -12.59
CA TYR A 590 -2.44 -7.14 -12.20
C TYR A 590 -3.40 -8.01 -13.00
N PHE A 591 -3.24 -8.09 -14.32
CA PHE A 591 -4.09 -8.92 -15.18
C PHE A 591 -4.09 -10.39 -14.78
N LEU A 592 -2.90 -10.98 -14.60
CA LEU A 592 -2.77 -12.37 -14.16
C LEU A 592 -3.37 -12.59 -12.76
N MET A 593 -3.14 -11.66 -11.84
CA MET A 593 -3.67 -11.74 -10.48
C MET A 593 -5.20 -11.62 -10.45
N THR A 594 -5.78 -10.67 -11.18
CA THR A 594 -7.24 -10.48 -11.26
C THR A 594 -7.92 -11.65 -11.96
N CYS A 595 -7.35 -12.18 -13.05
CA CYS A 595 -7.86 -13.41 -13.65
C CYS A 595 -7.80 -14.58 -12.66
N GLY A 596 -6.72 -14.67 -11.87
CA GLY A 596 -6.60 -15.61 -10.77
C GLY A 596 -7.71 -15.44 -9.73
N GLU A 597 -7.98 -14.20 -9.30
CA GLU A 597 -9.03 -13.84 -8.34
C GLU A 597 -10.41 -14.23 -8.84
N VAL A 598 -10.77 -13.89 -10.09
CA VAL A 598 -12.09 -14.21 -10.65
C VAL A 598 -12.33 -15.72 -10.63
N VAL A 599 -11.34 -16.51 -11.03
CA VAL A 599 -11.49 -17.97 -11.10
C VAL A 599 -11.40 -18.63 -9.72
N PHE A 600 -10.61 -18.08 -8.80
CA PHE A 600 -10.41 -18.59 -7.44
C PHE A 600 -11.49 -18.13 -6.44
N SER A 601 -11.67 -16.83 -6.28
CA SER A 601 -12.46 -16.22 -5.21
C SER A 601 -13.95 -16.39 -5.45
N VAL A 602 -14.44 -16.06 -6.66
CA VAL A 602 -15.87 -16.19 -7.00
C VAL A 602 -16.31 -17.66 -6.92
N THR A 603 -15.53 -18.54 -7.56
CA THR A 603 -15.80 -19.99 -7.51
C THR A 603 -15.68 -20.54 -6.10
N GLY A 604 -14.67 -20.12 -5.34
CA GLY A 604 -14.43 -20.63 -3.99
C GLY A 604 -15.53 -20.24 -3.02
N LEU A 605 -16.00 -18.99 -3.08
CA LEU A 605 -17.14 -18.53 -2.28
C LEU A 605 -18.43 -19.30 -2.62
N ASP A 606 -18.72 -19.51 -3.90
CA ASP A 606 -19.88 -20.29 -4.34
C ASP A 606 -19.78 -21.77 -3.91
N PHE A 607 -18.61 -22.39 -4.11
CA PHE A 607 -18.34 -23.74 -3.65
C PHE A 607 -18.55 -23.87 -2.14
N SER A 608 -17.95 -22.99 -1.35
CA SER A 608 -18.10 -22.97 0.10
C SER A 608 -19.53 -22.78 0.56
N TYR A 609 -20.29 -21.95 -0.14
CA TYR A 609 -21.72 -21.75 0.14
C TYR A 609 -22.55 -22.99 -0.18
N SER A 610 -22.25 -23.68 -1.30
CA SER A 610 -22.95 -24.88 -1.75
C SER A 610 -22.70 -26.11 -0.86
N GLN A 611 -21.51 -26.22 -0.27
CA GLN A 611 -21.12 -27.34 0.60
C GLN A 611 -21.52 -27.12 2.07
N ALA A 612 -22.00 -25.93 2.41
CA ALA A 612 -22.37 -25.57 3.78
C ALA A 612 -23.75 -26.13 4.18
N PRO A 613 -23.88 -26.71 5.39
CA PRO A 613 -25.20 -26.89 6.01
C PRO A 613 -25.97 -25.57 6.07
N SER A 614 -27.29 -25.60 5.89
CA SER A 614 -28.15 -24.39 5.84
C SER A 614 -27.99 -23.49 7.08
N ASN A 615 -27.76 -24.08 8.25
CA ASN A 615 -27.53 -23.40 9.51
C ASN A 615 -26.05 -23.06 9.80
N MET A 616 -25.08 -23.47 8.98
CA MET A 616 -23.63 -23.26 9.23
C MET A 616 -22.91 -22.45 8.14
N LYS A 617 -23.66 -21.85 7.21
CA LYS A 617 -23.11 -20.97 6.15
C LYS A 617 -22.24 -19.83 6.71
N SER A 618 -22.66 -19.22 7.81
CA SER A 618 -21.91 -18.15 8.48
C SER A 618 -20.56 -18.63 9.05
N VAL A 619 -20.50 -19.88 9.55
CA VAL A 619 -19.26 -20.48 10.08
C VAL A 619 -18.23 -20.68 8.95
N LEU A 620 -18.67 -21.14 7.77
CA LEU A 620 -17.77 -21.31 6.63
C LEU A 620 -17.34 -19.99 5.99
N GLN A 621 -18.19 -18.97 6.01
CA GLN A 621 -17.81 -17.61 5.61
C GLN A 621 -16.79 -16.99 6.58
N ALA A 622 -16.96 -17.18 7.90
CA ALA A 622 -15.97 -16.76 8.88
C ALA A 622 -14.64 -17.50 8.68
N GLY A 623 -14.68 -18.80 8.40
CA GLY A 623 -13.51 -19.60 8.02
C GLY A 623 -12.82 -19.08 6.76
N TRP A 624 -13.58 -18.63 5.76
CA TRP A 624 -13.04 -18.05 4.53
C TRP A 624 -12.30 -16.73 4.82
N LEU A 625 -12.92 -15.80 5.56
CA LEU A 625 -12.27 -14.54 5.95
C LEU A 625 -11.01 -14.78 6.79
N LEU A 626 -11.03 -15.80 7.66
CA LEU A 626 -9.85 -16.21 8.42
C LEU A 626 -8.68 -16.61 7.50
N THR A 627 -8.94 -17.22 6.32
CA THR A 627 -7.85 -17.52 5.37
C THR A 627 -7.15 -16.26 4.85
N VAL A 628 -7.89 -15.15 4.69
CA VAL A 628 -7.33 -13.84 4.30
C VAL A 628 -6.43 -13.30 5.40
N ALA A 629 -6.89 -13.38 6.66
CA ALA A 629 -6.10 -12.96 7.81
C ALA A 629 -4.80 -13.78 7.94
N VAL A 630 -4.89 -15.11 7.80
CA VAL A 630 -3.71 -16.00 7.81
C VAL A 630 -2.77 -15.69 6.65
N GLY A 631 -3.30 -15.41 5.45
CA GLY A 631 -2.48 -15.02 4.30
C GLY A 631 -1.65 -13.77 4.58
N ASN A 632 -2.25 -12.75 5.18
CA ASN A 632 -1.52 -11.54 5.56
C ASN A 632 -0.49 -11.83 6.67
N ILE A 633 -0.80 -12.68 7.65
CA ILE A 633 0.18 -13.11 8.68
C ILE A 633 1.38 -13.85 8.07
N ILE A 634 1.18 -14.66 7.03
CA ILE A 634 2.29 -15.30 6.30
C ILE A 634 3.23 -14.25 5.72
N VAL A 635 2.70 -13.15 5.16
CA VAL A 635 3.53 -12.06 4.64
C VAL A 635 4.39 -11.42 5.74
N LEU A 636 3.84 -11.20 6.95
CA LEU A 636 4.61 -10.70 8.09
C LEU A 636 5.78 -11.63 8.43
N ILE A 637 5.52 -12.93 8.53
CA ILE A 637 6.54 -13.93 8.88
C ILE A 637 7.65 -13.93 7.83
N VAL A 638 7.30 -13.84 6.55
CA VAL A 638 8.29 -13.81 5.45
C VAL A 638 9.09 -12.52 5.45
N ALA A 639 8.46 -11.37 5.70
CA ALA A 639 9.14 -10.08 5.78
C ALA A 639 10.17 -10.05 6.93
N GLU A 640 9.78 -10.50 8.12
CA GLU A 640 10.69 -10.61 9.28
C GLU A 640 11.78 -11.67 9.08
N ALA A 641 11.46 -12.80 8.44
CA ALA A 641 12.48 -13.80 8.12
C ALA A 641 13.52 -13.28 7.10
N GLY A 642 13.09 -12.38 6.21
CA GLY A 642 13.95 -11.75 5.20
C GLY A 642 14.90 -10.69 5.76
N SER A 643 14.60 -10.08 6.92
CA SER A 643 15.45 -9.09 7.59
C SER A 643 16.49 -9.72 8.54
N LEU A 644 16.34 -11.00 8.87
CA LEU A 644 17.31 -11.74 9.70
C LEU A 644 18.74 -11.76 9.17
N PRO A 645 19.04 -11.85 7.86
CA PRO A 645 20.43 -11.83 7.36
C PRO A 645 21.16 -10.52 7.70
N GLU A 646 20.47 -9.37 7.68
CA GLU A 646 21.05 -8.08 8.07
C GLU A 646 21.23 -7.99 9.59
N GLN A 647 20.25 -8.45 10.38
CA GLN A 647 20.36 -8.48 11.84
C GLN A 647 21.44 -9.46 12.34
N VAL A 648 21.62 -10.62 11.69
CA VAL A 648 22.68 -11.58 12.03
C VAL A 648 24.06 -11.00 11.73
N TYR A 649 24.19 -10.14 10.71
CA TYR A 649 25.41 -9.35 10.48
C TYR A 649 25.69 -8.37 11.62
N HIS A 650 24.66 -7.70 12.14
CA HIS A 650 24.78 -6.83 13.32
C HIS A 650 25.10 -7.60 14.61
N TRP A 651 24.46 -8.75 14.84
CA TRP A 651 24.68 -9.60 16.02
C TRP A 651 26.09 -10.19 16.07
N ASN A 652 26.65 -10.60 14.93
CA ASN A 652 28.03 -11.07 14.86
C ASN A 652 29.05 -9.98 15.18
N ARG A 653 28.72 -8.69 15.01
CA ARG A 653 29.59 -7.56 15.41
C ARG A 653 29.51 -7.22 16.90
N SER A 654 28.45 -7.61 17.59
CA SER A 654 28.31 -7.39 19.04
C SER A 654 29.00 -8.47 19.88
N PHE A 655 29.43 -9.57 19.25
CA PHE A 655 30.08 -10.71 19.91
C PHE A 655 31.56 -10.89 19.57
N PHE A 656 32.14 -10.09 18.68
CA PHE A 656 33.57 -10.15 18.30
C PHE A 656 34.28 -8.81 18.42
#